data_AF-A0A812HV38-F1
#
_entry.id   AF-A0A812HV38-F1
#
_cell.length_a   1.000
_cell.length_b   1.000
_cell.length_c   1.000
_cell.angle_alpha   90.00
_cell.angle_beta   90.00
_cell.angle_gamma   90.00
#
_symmetry.space_group_name_H-M   'P 1'
#
loop_
_entity.id
_entity.type
_entity.pdbx_description
1 polymer ?
#
loop_
_entity_poly.entity_id
_entity_poly.type
_entity_poly.pdbx_seq_one_letter_code
_entity_poly.pdbx_strand_id
1 'polypeptide(L)'
;MAGSGDECWEVVGECLDSVDPSRAAYDKIESNPMKACTVQVQDKELFFFLQPREALPKEESRLCASNLAGRCNTCMHRMPKFAQAIGEGGKFIAFQQDVKEPNVQKLREMRQKHLKGIQSASQFNVVVIDEDFVKEYPVSVGPFNHVHFTFNDLSDASLSRRLKELKLYLNGSFENRFQRLVDDPASLKVIQDAIPRLVRPDHWRAVVGWAVNFVAEAHGKGWDQLAFHEKFHVMIYAMLTGRAHGNVHLDMQQASNLVDFMDSATNVDGLVAMMDDRSNPETYMVSRVAELLRDKQVKSLCTVTLVWGLDGNPRQSDLDLHTWVKGKELYYANKKVENCCLDFDANASKVETNPAENISLNQVGTFIIKVNNYNNRDNADVPFKVIVRKSGQEVEVHEVVWPKSRAKGTLMEVCRVTVVPEDLAEKPVDLSEAEQRKLAAKEAEWLQLFGEPTSTLACERDLDMKVKSRKSPQEGGYPSAPTPQQQFSQLLAPKAGKKGSTLAERCQLETLEGFIQHVTQLTQRECSVEVDIRNFVPGYITQLETKTDLLHSKFAVNAFHRKYELPQQPRTDEQSTARFDETWSLPSTARVHGFVQVNKIWFMVLAGARLPNSSNWPLAGGMYPTNLKPEAHHHRSKWASFHSLSMPIVPPKGQLLIGSALVGFPSFQFKLDGRQVTVRA
;
A
#
# COMPACT_ATOMS: atom_id res chain seq x y z
N MET A 1 16.98 79.58 48.24
CA MET A 1 15.89 79.01 47.43
C MET A 1 16.25 77.54 47.22
N ALA A 2 15.39 76.66 47.74
CA ALA A 2 15.40 75.18 47.74
C ALA A 2 16.77 74.45 47.66
N GLY A 3 17.29 74.06 48.84
CA GLY A 3 18.08 72.82 49.02
C GLY A 3 17.16 71.59 48.94
N SER A 4 17.59 70.34 49.08
CA SER A 4 18.74 69.71 49.76
C SER A 4 18.88 68.28 49.19
N GLY A 5 20.09 67.79 48.94
CA GLY A 5 20.71 66.69 49.72
C GLY A 5 20.39 65.30 49.12
N ASP A 6 21.24 64.29 49.13
CA ASP A 6 22.60 64.15 49.64
C ASP A 6 23.17 62.80 49.12
N GLU A 7 24.50 62.69 49.22
CA GLU A 7 25.31 61.46 49.38
C GLU A 7 25.73 60.52 48.22
N CYS A 8 27.07 60.44 48.11
CA CYS A 8 27.95 59.25 47.97
C CYS A 8 28.38 58.67 46.59
N TRP A 9 29.60 59.10 46.20
CA TRP A 9 30.81 58.37 45.76
C TRP A 9 30.78 57.10 44.86
N GLU A 10 31.20 57.35 43.60
CA GLU A 10 32.19 56.68 42.69
C GLU A 10 32.21 55.15 42.47
N VAL A 11 31.83 54.64 41.27
CA VAL A 11 32.59 54.46 39.98
C VAL A 11 33.42 53.16 39.99
N VAL A 12 33.19 52.13 39.17
CA VAL A 12 33.41 51.94 37.70
C VAL A 12 32.57 50.70 37.24
N GLY A 13 31.96 50.54 36.06
CA GLY A 13 31.86 51.33 34.83
C GLY A 13 30.91 50.65 33.80
N GLU A 14 30.21 51.50 33.04
CA GLU A 14 29.82 51.49 31.60
C GLU A 14 29.55 50.17 30.83
N CYS A 15 28.64 50.09 29.85
CA CYS A 15 27.43 50.83 29.45
C CYS A 15 26.78 50.06 28.27
N LEU A 16 25.44 50.07 28.25
CA LEU A 16 24.49 49.98 27.13
C LEU A 16 24.22 48.66 26.37
N ASP A 17 22.93 48.32 26.50
CA ASP A 17 21.96 47.76 25.56
C ASP A 17 21.97 46.27 25.22
N SER A 18 20.85 45.65 25.63
CA SER A 18 20.68 44.24 25.95
C SER A 18 20.53 43.37 24.71
N VAL A 19 21.51 42.51 24.49
CA VAL A 19 21.50 41.45 23.49
C VAL A 19 20.79 40.22 24.05
N ASP A 20 19.73 39.82 23.35
CA ASP A 20 18.90 38.64 23.57
C ASP A 20 19.73 37.33 23.64
N PRO A 21 19.63 36.53 24.72
CA PRO A 21 20.36 35.26 24.87
C PRO A 21 19.98 34.20 23.83
N SER A 22 18.91 34.39 23.06
CA SER A 22 18.51 33.50 21.97
C SER A 22 19.30 33.70 20.67
N ARG A 23 20.08 34.79 20.54
CA ARG A 23 20.81 35.11 19.30
C ARG A 23 22.28 34.63 19.30
N ALA A 24 22.90 34.48 20.47
CA ALA A 24 24.25 33.92 20.60
C ALA A 24 24.32 32.38 20.41
N ALA A 25 23.16 31.71 20.38
CA ALA A 25 23.06 30.29 20.00
C ALA A 25 22.96 30.08 18.48
N TYR A 26 22.69 31.13 17.70
CA TYR A 26 22.45 31.03 16.26
C TYR A 26 23.70 31.32 15.40
N ASP A 27 24.64 32.13 15.88
CA ASP A 27 25.89 32.44 15.15
C ASP A 27 26.98 31.36 15.28
N LYS A 28 26.65 30.19 15.83
CA LYS A 28 27.50 28.98 15.87
C LYS A 28 26.96 27.80 15.08
N ILE A 29 25.93 28.00 14.25
CA ILE A 29 25.45 26.94 13.34
C ILE A 29 26.05 27.20 11.96
N GLU A 30 27.35 26.94 11.84
CA GLU A 30 27.91 26.60 10.53
C GLU A 30 27.27 25.30 10.04
N SER A 31 26.92 25.31 8.76
CA SER A 31 26.24 24.28 7.98
C SER A 31 26.43 22.81 8.39
N ASN A 32 25.30 22.16 8.70
CA ASN A 32 24.90 20.78 8.39
C ASN A 32 25.89 19.61 8.64
N PRO A 33 25.80 18.95 9.81
CA PRO A 33 26.34 17.62 10.01
C PRO A 33 25.25 16.53 10.13
N MET A 34 25.45 15.40 9.45
CA MET A 34 24.60 14.20 9.62
C MET A 34 24.78 13.63 11.04
N LYS A 35 23.85 13.95 11.94
CA LYS A 35 23.70 13.28 13.22
C LYS A 35 23.10 11.88 13.00
N ALA A 36 23.59 10.89 13.73
CA ALA A 36 22.71 9.78 14.11
C ALA A 36 21.51 10.43 14.77
N CYS A 37 20.34 10.24 14.19
CA CYS A 37 19.12 10.81 14.72
C CYS A 37 18.63 9.88 15.80
N THR A 38 18.23 10.49 16.91
CA THR A 38 17.58 9.76 17.98
C THR A 38 16.15 10.22 18.05
N VAL A 39 15.23 9.25 18.07
CA VAL A 39 13.83 9.51 18.35
C VAL A 39 13.56 8.90 19.72
N GLN A 40 13.20 9.76 20.65
CA GLN A 40 12.76 9.37 21.98
C GLN A 40 11.27 9.05 21.91
N VAL A 41 10.90 7.86 22.34
CA VAL A 41 9.50 7.44 22.45
C VAL A 41 9.30 6.89 23.85
N GLN A 42 8.53 7.63 24.66
CA GLN A 42 8.41 7.35 26.09
C GLN A 42 9.80 7.42 26.75
N ASP A 43 10.23 6.33 27.41
CA ASP A 43 11.54 6.22 28.08
C ASP A 43 12.57 5.43 27.25
N LYS A 44 12.34 5.29 25.95
CA LYS A 44 13.17 4.47 25.06
C LYS A 44 13.64 5.25 23.85
N GLU A 45 14.90 5.05 23.50
CA GLU A 45 15.55 5.75 22.39
C GLU A 45 15.73 4.84 21.18
N LEU A 46 15.34 5.34 20.01
CA LEU A 46 15.62 4.71 18.72
C LEU A 46 16.71 5.49 17.99
N PHE A 47 17.81 4.82 17.69
CA PHE A 47 18.95 5.34 16.93
C PHE A 47 18.83 4.95 15.46
N PHE A 48 18.92 5.93 14.56
CA PHE A 48 18.93 5.67 13.12
C PHE A 48 19.80 6.67 12.36
N PHE A 49 20.08 6.36 11.10
CA PHE A 49 20.70 7.29 10.17
C PHE A 49 20.02 7.26 8.80
N LEU A 50 20.23 8.31 8.03
CA LEU A 50 19.77 8.41 6.65
C LEU A 50 20.85 7.92 5.70
N GLN A 51 20.50 6.91 4.89
CA GLN A 51 21.36 6.36 3.85
C GLN A 51 20.77 6.69 2.47
N PRO A 52 21.56 7.17 1.51
CA PRO A 52 21.13 7.25 0.12
C PRO A 52 20.64 5.90 -0.42
N ARG A 53 19.56 5.89 -1.19
CA ARG A 53 19.03 4.67 -1.84
C ARG A 53 19.97 4.13 -2.91
N GLU A 54 20.64 5.02 -3.62
CA GLU A 54 21.53 4.64 -4.71
C GLU A 54 22.87 4.14 -4.17
N ALA A 55 23.42 3.14 -4.86
CA ALA A 55 24.79 2.70 -4.60
C ALA A 55 25.78 3.82 -5.00
N LEU A 56 26.94 3.85 -4.34
CA LEU A 56 28.01 4.77 -4.74
C LEU A 56 28.35 4.52 -6.22
N PRO A 57 28.58 5.59 -7.01
CA PRO A 57 29.07 5.48 -8.37
C PRO A 57 30.24 4.50 -8.45
N LYS A 58 30.30 3.73 -9.55
CA LYS A 58 31.27 2.63 -9.71
C LYS A 58 32.72 3.08 -9.53
N GLU A 59 33.05 4.30 -9.93
CA GLU A 59 34.38 4.89 -9.78
C GLU A 59 34.72 5.19 -8.31
N GLU A 60 33.76 5.76 -7.57
CA GLU A 60 33.91 6.05 -6.13
C GLU A 60 33.93 4.75 -5.32
N SER A 61 33.10 3.77 -5.68
CA SER A 61 33.11 2.42 -5.11
C SER A 61 34.45 1.70 -5.34
N ARG A 62 35.01 1.81 -6.56
CA ARG A 62 36.36 1.29 -6.88
C ARG A 62 37.45 2.00 -6.10
N LEU A 63 37.35 3.32 -5.91
CA LEU A 63 38.28 4.11 -5.11
C LEU A 63 38.23 3.71 -3.62
N CYS A 64 37.03 3.47 -3.08
CA CYS A 64 36.86 2.91 -1.74
C CYS A 64 37.53 1.53 -1.61
N ALA A 65 37.38 0.66 -2.61
CA ALA A 65 37.99 -0.67 -2.61
C ALA A 65 39.52 -0.64 -2.82
N SER A 66 40.04 0.25 -3.67
CA SER A 66 41.48 0.36 -3.96
C SER A 66 42.29 0.85 -2.76
N ASN A 67 41.68 1.65 -1.87
CA ASN A 67 42.29 2.07 -0.61
C ASN A 67 42.48 0.92 0.40
N LEU A 68 41.94 -0.27 0.11
CA LEU A 68 42.13 -1.50 0.87
C LEU A 68 42.88 -2.58 0.07
N ALA A 69 43.68 -2.18 -0.93
CA ALA A 69 44.52 -3.11 -1.68
C ALA A 69 45.38 -3.96 -0.74
N GLY A 70 45.28 -5.30 -0.84
CA GLY A 70 45.93 -6.25 0.06
C GLY A 70 45.04 -6.77 1.22
N ARG A 71 43.75 -6.44 1.25
CA ARG A 71 42.77 -6.98 2.22
C ARG A 71 41.90 -8.08 1.59
N CYS A 72 41.19 -8.84 2.43
CA CYS A 72 40.32 -9.92 1.94
C CYS A 72 39.15 -9.38 1.09
N ASN A 73 38.62 -10.23 0.20
CA ASN A 73 37.49 -9.89 -0.67
C ASN A 73 36.26 -9.38 0.09
N THR A 74 36.04 -9.87 1.32
CA THR A 74 34.94 -9.42 2.19
C THR A 74 35.09 -7.95 2.61
N CYS A 75 36.30 -7.50 2.95
CA CYS A 75 36.56 -6.10 3.29
C CYS A 75 36.38 -5.19 2.07
N MET A 76 36.92 -5.61 0.90
CA MET A 76 36.77 -4.84 -0.34
C MET A 76 35.31 -4.72 -0.78
N HIS A 77 34.50 -5.78 -0.59
CA HIS A 77 33.08 -5.78 -0.93
C HIS A 77 32.22 -4.94 0.03
N ARG A 78 32.55 -4.92 1.33
CA ARG A 78 31.77 -4.16 2.33
C ARG A 78 32.13 -2.67 2.37
N MET A 79 33.33 -2.29 1.94
CA MET A 79 33.83 -0.91 2.06
C MET A 79 32.94 0.16 1.39
N PRO A 80 32.40 -0.05 0.17
CA PRO A 80 31.49 0.93 -0.42
C PRO A 80 30.20 1.11 0.38
N LYS A 81 29.65 0.02 0.94
CA LYS A 81 28.46 0.08 1.81
C LYS A 81 28.76 0.83 3.11
N PHE A 82 29.94 0.59 3.69
CA PHE A 82 30.39 1.35 4.86
C PHE A 82 30.57 2.83 4.54
N ALA A 83 31.23 3.18 3.43
CA ALA A 83 31.39 4.56 2.97
C ALA A 83 30.05 5.32 2.87
N GLN A 84 28.96 4.62 2.54
CA GLN A 84 27.62 5.19 2.54
C GLN A 84 26.99 5.34 3.94
N ALA A 85 27.40 4.52 4.90
CA ALA A 85 26.88 4.51 6.28
C ALA A 85 27.68 5.41 7.24
N ILE A 86 28.93 5.76 6.92
CA ILE A 86 29.84 6.50 7.83
C ILE A 86 29.42 7.95 8.00
N GLY A 87 28.82 8.26 9.16
CA GLY A 87 28.50 9.63 9.59
C GLY A 87 29.74 10.51 9.75
N GLU A 88 29.54 11.82 9.86
CA GLU A 88 30.63 12.79 10.01
C GLU A 88 31.43 12.58 11.31
N GLY A 89 30.76 12.16 12.40
CA GLY A 89 31.38 11.77 13.67
C GLY A 89 31.66 10.28 13.85
N GLY A 90 31.37 9.44 12.84
CA GLY A 90 31.61 8.01 12.91
C GLY A 90 33.12 7.72 12.99
N LYS A 91 33.55 7.01 14.04
CA LYS A 91 34.90 6.48 14.13
C LYS A 91 34.96 5.12 13.44
N PHE A 92 36.01 4.91 12.66
CA PHE A 92 36.37 3.57 12.25
C PHE A 92 37.14 2.90 13.39
N ILE A 93 36.76 1.68 13.78
CA ILE A 93 37.76 0.77 14.32
C ILE A 93 38.45 0.14 13.12
N ALA A 94 39.45 0.83 12.62
CA ALA A 94 40.37 0.29 11.64
C ALA A 94 41.71 0.03 12.33
N PHE A 95 41.79 -1.14 12.99
CA PHE A 95 43.02 -1.80 13.48
C PHE A 95 43.85 -1.11 14.57
N GLN A 96 44.58 -1.95 15.30
CA GLN A 96 45.68 -1.60 16.22
C GLN A 96 46.87 -0.90 15.54
N GLN A 97 46.83 -0.64 14.23
CA GLN A 97 47.84 0.12 13.50
C GLN A 97 47.13 1.16 12.63
N ASP A 98 47.43 2.42 12.91
CA ASP A 98 46.84 3.63 12.36
C ASP A 98 46.56 3.53 10.85
N VAL A 99 45.30 3.31 10.48
CA VAL A 99 44.84 3.80 9.17
C VAL A 99 44.97 5.31 9.22
N LYS A 100 45.96 5.86 8.50
CA LYS A 100 46.19 7.30 8.44
C LYS A 100 44.86 8.03 8.18
N GLU A 101 44.47 8.88 9.12
CA GLU A 101 43.36 9.83 9.12
C GLU A 101 42.98 10.44 7.74
N PRO A 102 43.91 10.81 6.84
CA PRO A 102 43.60 11.34 5.50
C PRO A 102 42.64 10.51 4.64
N ASN A 103 42.59 9.18 4.79
CA ASN A 103 41.69 8.34 3.98
C ASN A 103 40.24 8.37 4.48
N VAL A 104 40.04 8.56 5.78
CA VAL A 104 38.71 8.70 6.40
C VAL A 104 38.07 10.02 5.97
N GLN A 105 38.87 11.08 5.95
CA GLN A 105 38.40 12.39 5.51
C GLN A 105 37.97 12.38 4.04
N LYS A 106 38.74 11.72 3.16
CA LYS A 106 38.38 11.56 1.74
C LYS A 106 37.08 10.76 1.53
N LEU A 107 36.85 9.73 2.35
CA LEU A 107 35.59 8.96 2.32
C LEU A 107 34.40 9.84 2.76
N ARG A 108 34.59 10.68 3.79
CA ARG A 108 33.59 11.65 4.25
C ARG A 108 33.27 12.68 3.16
N GLU A 109 34.29 13.23 2.50
CA GLU A 109 34.12 14.19 1.40
C GLU A 109 33.36 13.58 0.22
N MET A 110 33.67 12.33 -0.17
CA MET A 110 32.93 11.62 -1.22
C MET A 110 31.46 11.41 -0.83
N ARG A 111 31.19 11.01 0.41
CA ARG A 111 29.81 10.89 0.92
C ARG A 111 29.10 12.23 0.87
N GLN A 112 29.72 13.31 1.36
CA GLN A 112 29.13 14.65 1.33
C GLN A 112 28.83 15.12 -0.10
N LYS A 113 29.75 14.88 -1.04
CA LYS A 113 29.52 15.16 -2.46
C LYS A 113 28.33 14.38 -3.00
N HIS A 114 28.21 13.10 -2.66
CA HIS A 114 27.09 12.26 -3.07
C HIS A 114 25.75 12.75 -2.48
N LEU A 115 25.74 13.18 -1.21
CA LEU A 115 24.56 13.74 -0.54
C LEU A 115 24.09 15.07 -1.14
N LYS A 116 25.02 15.94 -1.58
CA LYS A 116 24.68 17.21 -2.23
C LYS A 116 23.91 17.04 -3.54
N GLY A 117 23.98 15.87 -4.18
CA GLY A 117 23.22 15.55 -5.40
C GLY A 117 21.77 15.12 -5.13
N ILE A 118 21.39 14.93 -3.86
CA ILE A 118 20.07 14.42 -3.48
C ILE A 118 19.13 15.59 -3.18
N GLN A 119 17.96 15.61 -3.83
CA GLN A 119 17.01 16.73 -3.77
C GLN A 119 15.72 16.39 -3.02
N SER A 120 15.40 15.11 -2.79
CA SER A 120 14.15 14.67 -2.17
C SER A 120 14.36 13.64 -1.05
N ALA A 121 13.50 13.67 -0.02
CA ALA A 121 13.47 12.70 1.07
C ALA A 121 13.26 11.25 0.57
N SER A 122 12.51 11.09 -0.52
CA SER A 122 12.24 9.80 -1.18
C SER A 122 13.49 9.08 -1.69
N GLN A 123 14.61 9.79 -1.83
CA GLN A 123 15.90 9.25 -2.27
C GLN A 123 16.74 8.71 -1.10
N PHE A 124 16.24 8.81 0.14
CA PHE A 124 16.85 8.27 1.33
C PHE A 124 16.14 7.01 1.84
N ASN A 125 16.91 6.19 2.54
CA ASN A 125 16.46 5.08 3.36
C ASN A 125 16.80 5.40 4.82
N VAL A 126 15.82 5.22 5.70
CA VAL A 126 16.08 5.14 7.14
C VAL A 126 16.67 3.78 7.44
N VAL A 127 17.85 3.79 8.07
CA VAL A 127 18.54 2.60 8.59
C VAL A 127 18.54 2.68 10.10
N VAL A 128 17.89 1.69 10.73
CA VAL A 128 17.84 1.56 12.19
C VAL A 128 19.12 0.90 12.68
N ILE A 129 19.71 1.45 13.72
CA ILE A 129 20.93 0.95 14.34
C ILE A 129 20.51 0.08 15.52
N ASP A 130 20.57 -1.24 15.35
CA ASP A 130 20.23 -2.23 16.38
C ASP A 130 21.20 -3.42 16.36
N GLU A 131 20.95 -4.42 17.21
CA GLU A 131 21.80 -5.63 17.25
C GLU A 131 21.89 -6.34 15.90
N ASP A 132 20.83 -6.36 15.09
CA ASP A 132 20.84 -7.01 13.79
C ASP A 132 21.72 -6.26 12.79
N PHE A 133 21.68 -4.92 12.83
CA PHE A 133 22.61 -4.08 12.08
C PHE A 133 24.05 -4.36 12.49
N VAL A 134 24.34 -4.43 13.79
CA VAL A 134 25.70 -4.76 14.28
C VAL A 134 26.12 -6.19 13.89
N LYS A 135 25.20 -7.17 13.88
CA LYS A 135 25.48 -8.54 13.41
C LYS A 135 25.80 -8.59 11.91
N GLU A 136 25.16 -7.77 11.09
CA GLU A 136 25.48 -7.64 9.66
C GLU A 136 26.87 -7.03 9.44
N TYR A 137 27.29 -6.17 10.37
CA TYR A 137 28.57 -5.46 10.38
C TYR A 137 29.41 -5.79 11.62
N PRO A 138 29.75 -7.08 11.85
CA PRO A 138 30.23 -7.57 13.13
C PRO A 138 31.58 -6.96 13.53
N VAL A 139 31.76 -6.71 14.83
CA VAL A 139 33.05 -6.36 15.46
C VAL A 139 33.72 -7.66 15.92
N SER A 140 34.63 -8.20 15.13
CA SER A 140 35.44 -9.35 15.56
C SER A 140 36.90 -9.12 15.20
N VAL A 141 37.74 -9.00 16.21
CA VAL A 141 39.20 -8.99 16.05
C VAL A 141 39.66 -10.45 15.90
N GLY A 142 39.57 -10.97 14.68
CA GLY A 142 40.16 -12.25 14.29
C GLY A 142 41.62 -12.10 13.86
N PRO A 143 42.29 -13.17 13.39
CA PRO A 143 43.63 -13.08 12.80
C PRO A 143 43.64 -12.22 11.52
N PHE A 144 42.46 -12.04 10.90
CA PHE A 144 42.25 -11.10 9.82
C PHE A 144 41.59 -9.85 10.38
N ASN A 145 42.38 -8.78 10.38
CA ASN A 145 41.96 -7.42 10.61
C ASN A 145 40.85 -7.02 9.59
N HIS A 146 39.57 -6.95 10.01
CA HIS A 146 38.41 -6.46 9.23
C HIS A 146 38.00 -5.00 9.53
N VAL A 147 37.32 -4.33 8.58
CA VAL A 147 36.76 -2.98 8.79
C VAL A 147 35.45 -3.09 9.57
N HIS A 148 35.32 -2.31 10.65
CA HIS A 148 34.19 -2.37 11.56
C HIS A 148 33.46 -1.03 11.68
N PHE A 149 32.14 -1.13 11.89
CA PHE A 149 31.30 0.00 12.25
C PHE A 149 31.10 0.00 13.77
N THR A 150 31.34 1.12 14.45
CA THR A 150 31.01 1.26 15.87
C THR A 150 29.91 2.28 16.08
N PHE A 151 28.91 1.87 16.83
CA PHE A 151 27.97 2.75 17.50
C PHE A 151 28.15 2.60 19.00
N ASN A 152 28.14 3.73 19.71
CA ASN A 152 28.22 3.75 21.16
C ASN A 152 26.89 3.29 21.78
N ASP A 153 25.78 3.54 21.08
CA ASP A 153 24.42 3.31 21.55
C ASP A 153 23.63 2.52 20.49
N LEU A 154 22.76 1.62 20.95
CA LEU A 154 21.91 0.78 20.11
C LEU A 154 20.44 1.04 20.41
N SER A 155 19.62 0.94 19.37
CA SER A 155 18.17 0.99 19.53
C SER A 155 17.65 -0.20 20.33
N ASP A 156 16.60 0.03 21.12
CA ASP A 156 15.84 -1.05 21.74
C ASP A 156 15.32 -2.04 20.66
N ALA A 157 15.61 -3.33 20.86
CA ALA A 157 15.31 -4.36 19.88
C ALA A 157 13.80 -4.51 19.57
N SER A 158 12.93 -4.21 20.55
CA SER A 158 11.48 -4.26 20.37
C SER A 158 10.97 -3.08 19.53
N LEU A 159 11.49 -1.87 19.77
CA LEU A 159 11.15 -0.69 18.98
C LEU A 159 11.67 -0.80 17.54
N SER A 160 12.91 -1.26 17.37
CA SER A 160 13.49 -1.47 16.04
C SER A 160 12.68 -2.47 15.21
N ARG A 161 12.29 -3.61 15.81
CA ARG A 161 11.45 -4.61 15.16
C ARG A 161 10.10 -4.02 14.73
N ARG A 162 9.43 -3.31 15.64
CA ARG A 162 8.15 -2.65 15.36
C ARG A 162 8.28 -1.66 14.20
N LEU A 163 9.32 -0.83 14.17
CA LEU A 163 9.53 0.12 13.07
C LEU A 163 9.79 -0.61 11.74
N LYS A 164 10.61 -1.66 11.74
CA LYS A 164 10.90 -2.48 10.55
C LYS A 164 9.61 -3.10 9.98
N GLU A 165 8.75 -3.64 10.83
CA GLU A 165 7.44 -4.21 10.45
C GLU A 165 6.48 -3.15 9.91
N LEU A 166 6.36 -1.99 10.59
CA LEU A 166 5.49 -0.90 10.16
C LEU A 166 5.98 -0.23 8.86
N LYS A 167 7.29 -0.14 8.66
CA LYS A 167 7.89 0.39 7.43
C LYS A 167 7.49 -0.46 6.21
N LEU A 168 7.45 -1.79 6.35
CA LEU A 168 7.00 -2.69 5.29
C LEU A 168 5.51 -2.51 4.97
N TYR A 169 4.70 -2.24 5.99
CA TYR A 169 3.26 -2.04 5.85
C TYR A 169 2.89 -0.70 5.17
N LEU A 170 3.68 0.36 5.34
CA LEU A 170 3.34 1.74 4.96
C LEU A 170 3.95 2.23 3.63
N ASN A 171 4.34 1.34 2.72
CA ASN A 171 5.07 1.62 1.47
C ASN A 171 4.50 2.81 0.63
N GLY A 172 5.14 3.99 0.76
CA GLY A 172 5.16 5.05 -0.26
C GLY A 172 4.08 6.13 -0.20
N SER A 173 2.97 5.96 0.53
CA SER A 173 1.89 6.97 0.60
C SER A 173 1.99 7.93 1.82
N PHE A 174 3.17 7.96 2.46
CA PHE A 174 3.36 8.54 3.79
C PHE A 174 3.46 10.08 3.76
N GLU A 175 4.20 10.62 2.79
CA GLU A 175 4.63 12.02 2.85
C GLU A 175 3.46 13.02 2.78
N ASN A 176 2.50 12.80 1.87
CA ASN A 176 1.39 13.74 1.68
C ASN A 176 0.47 13.86 2.90
N ARG A 177 0.25 12.77 3.63
CA ARG A 177 -0.64 12.76 4.81
C ARG A 177 0.00 13.51 5.98
N PHE A 178 1.28 13.26 6.19
CA PHE A 178 2.06 13.96 7.22
C PHE A 178 2.22 15.43 6.89
N GLN A 179 2.55 15.73 5.64
CA GLN A 179 2.61 17.08 5.14
C GLN A 179 1.32 17.84 5.45
N ARG A 180 0.16 17.28 5.07
CA ARG A 180 -1.12 17.96 5.30
C ARG A 180 -1.43 18.20 6.78
N LEU A 181 -1.12 17.23 7.65
CA LEU A 181 -1.35 17.34 9.10
C LEU A 181 -0.36 18.32 9.77
N VAL A 182 0.89 18.39 9.30
CA VAL A 182 1.93 19.30 9.82
C VAL A 182 1.75 20.73 9.32
N ASP A 183 1.33 20.91 8.06
CA ASP A 183 1.18 22.23 7.43
C ASP A 183 -0.05 23.00 7.94
N ASP A 184 -1.02 22.33 8.56
CA ASP A 184 -2.25 22.93 9.05
C ASP A 184 -2.62 22.47 10.47
N PRO A 185 -1.82 22.85 11.47
CA PRO A 185 -2.10 22.54 12.87
C PRO A 185 -3.37 23.26 13.37
N ALA A 186 -3.78 24.34 12.72
CA ALA A 186 -4.98 25.10 13.08
C ALA A 186 -6.26 24.28 12.81
N SER A 187 -6.39 23.65 11.64
CA SER A 187 -7.54 22.77 11.37
C SER A 187 -7.55 21.54 12.27
N LEU A 188 -6.37 20.96 12.58
CA LEU A 188 -6.28 19.88 13.55
C LEU A 188 -6.73 20.31 14.95
N LYS A 189 -6.43 21.56 15.34
CA LYS A 189 -6.90 22.16 16.59
C LYS A 189 -8.42 22.32 16.61
N VAL A 190 -9.02 22.77 15.50
CA VAL A 190 -10.49 22.83 15.36
C VAL A 190 -11.12 21.45 15.52
N ILE A 191 -10.52 20.40 14.94
CA ILE A 191 -10.98 19.01 15.13
C ILE A 191 -10.88 18.60 16.60
N GLN A 192 -9.75 18.89 17.26
CA GLN A 192 -9.56 18.58 18.67
C GLN A 192 -10.61 19.29 19.57
N ASP A 193 -10.90 20.55 19.29
CA ASP A 193 -11.85 21.36 20.05
C ASP A 193 -13.31 20.97 19.75
N ALA A 194 -13.59 20.32 18.61
CA ALA A 194 -14.90 19.76 18.28
C ALA A 194 -15.20 18.43 19.01
N ILE A 195 -14.18 17.69 19.46
CA ILE A 195 -14.35 16.37 20.12
C ILE A 195 -15.40 16.38 21.25
N PRO A 196 -15.40 17.33 22.20
CA PRO A 196 -16.38 17.33 23.30
C PRO A 196 -17.84 17.46 22.85
N ARG A 197 -18.08 17.89 21.59
CA ARG A 197 -19.42 18.08 21.02
C ARG A 197 -19.95 16.83 20.31
N LEU A 198 -19.12 15.81 20.13
CA LEU A 198 -19.47 14.58 19.42
C LEU A 198 -20.35 13.67 20.27
N VAL A 199 -21.14 12.83 19.61
CA VAL A 199 -21.90 11.74 20.25
C VAL A 199 -20.93 10.67 20.80
N ARG A 200 -19.81 10.42 20.10
CA ARG A 200 -18.79 9.43 20.49
C ARG A 200 -17.38 10.05 20.59
N PRO A 201 -17.14 10.94 21.56
CA PRO A 201 -15.88 11.68 21.68
C PRO A 201 -14.66 10.76 21.79
N ASP A 202 -14.81 9.64 22.50
CA ASP A 202 -13.69 8.72 22.76
C ASP A 202 -13.23 7.94 21.53
N HIS A 203 -14.09 7.81 20.50
CA HIS A 203 -13.73 7.16 19.24
C HIS A 203 -12.57 7.91 18.53
N TRP A 204 -12.62 9.24 18.56
CA TRP A 204 -11.67 10.11 17.86
C TRP A 204 -10.53 10.60 18.75
N ARG A 205 -10.71 10.59 20.07
CA ARG A 205 -9.75 11.11 21.05
C ARG A 205 -8.34 10.55 20.87
N ALA A 206 -8.21 9.24 20.65
CA ALA A 206 -6.92 8.59 20.49
C ALA A 206 -6.18 9.03 19.21
N VAL A 207 -6.85 9.02 18.05
CA VAL A 207 -6.23 9.37 16.77
C VAL A 207 -5.93 10.86 16.68
N VAL A 208 -6.81 11.72 17.18
CA VAL A 208 -6.56 13.18 17.20
C VAL A 208 -5.44 13.53 18.17
N GLY A 209 -5.41 12.92 19.37
CA GLY A 209 -4.32 13.09 20.33
C GLY A 209 -2.99 12.63 19.77
N TRP A 210 -2.95 11.48 19.10
CA TRP A 210 -1.77 11.01 18.38
C TRP A 210 -1.32 11.98 17.29
N ALA A 211 -2.25 12.52 16.50
CA ALA A 211 -1.93 13.48 15.44
C ALA A 211 -1.33 14.78 15.99
N VAL A 212 -1.93 15.33 17.05
CA VAL A 212 -1.43 16.54 17.71
C VAL A 212 0.00 16.32 18.25
N ASN A 213 0.25 15.16 18.85
CA ASN A 213 1.56 14.87 19.43
C ASN A 213 2.67 14.78 18.38
N PHE A 214 2.44 14.09 17.25
CA PHE A 214 3.51 14.04 16.24
C PHE A 214 3.67 15.36 15.48
N VAL A 215 2.59 16.14 15.31
CA VAL A 215 2.70 17.48 14.69
C VAL A 215 3.54 18.41 15.57
N ALA A 216 3.50 18.24 16.89
CA ALA A 216 4.35 18.99 17.81
C ALA A 216 5.86 18.70 17.61
N GLU A 217 6.22 17.50 17.14
CA GLU A 217 7.61 17.14 16.79
C GLU A 217 8.14 17.90 15.55
N ALA A 218 7.27 18.55 14.77
CA ALA A 218 7.69 19.47 13.72
C ALA A 218 8.16 20.83 14.26
N HIS A 219 8.04 21.06 15.57
CA HIS A 219 8.47 22.28 16.28
C HIS A 219 7.96 23.58 15.65
N GLY A 220 6.73 23.56 15.12
CA GLY A 220 6.07 24.71 14.50
C GLY A 220 6.54 25.07 13.09
N LYS A 221 7.42 24.27 12.47
CA LYS A 221 7.84 24.43 11.08
C LYS A 221 6.84 23.74 10.14
N GLY A 222 6.56 24.37 9.00
CA GLY A 222 5.84 23.69 7.92
C GLY A 222 6.68 22.54 7.34
N TRP A 223 6.02 21.56 6.73
CA TRP A 223 6.66 20.36 6.20
C TRP A 223 7.81 20.69 5.26
N ASP A 224 7.63 21.63 4.32
CA ASP A 224 8.67 22.01 3.36
C ASP A 224 9.83 22.81 3.98
N GLN A 225 9.65 23.32 5.20
CA GLN A 225 10.69 24.00 5.97
C GLN A 225 11.51 23.04 6.84
N LEU A 226 11.04 21.80 7.03
CA LEU A 226 11.77 20.76 7.76
C LEU A 226 12.94 20.24 6.92
N ALA A 227 14.11 20.16 7.54
CA ALA A 227 15.25 19.45 6.97
C ALA A 227 14.92 17.95 6.85
N PHE A 228 15.63 17.24 5.96
CA PHE A 228 15.36 15.81 5.70
C PHE A 228 15.35 14.96 6.97
N HIS A 229 16.27 15.20 7.89
CA HIS A 229 16.35 14.45 9.15
C HIS A 229 15.18 14.76 10.09
N GLU A 230 14.69 16.01 10.10
CA GLU A 230 13.52 16.42 10.89
C GLU A 230 12.24 15.78 10.33
N LYS A 231 12.07 15.73 9.01
CA LYS A 231 10.95 15.01 8.36
C LYS A 231 10.92 13.55 8.81
N PHE A 232 12.04 12.83 8.69
CA PHE A 232 12.10 11.43 9.12
C PHE A 232 11.92 11.24 10.63
N HIS A 233 12.39 12.18 11.47
CA HIS A 233 12.12 12.17 12.90
C HIS A 233 10.62 12.17 13.18
N VAL A 234 9.88 13.12 12.61
CA VAL A 234 8.42 13.23 12.75
C VAL A 234 7.73 11.94 12.27
N MET A 235 8.15 11.41 11.13
CA MET A 235 7.61 10.17 10.57
C MET A 235 7.82 8.98 11.50
N ILE A 236 9.04 8.80 12.02
CA ILE A 236 9.41 7.68 12.91
C ILE A 236 8.69 7.80 14.25
N TYR A 237 8.65 9.00 14.83
CA TYR A 237 7.90 9.27 16.04
C TYR A 237 6.44 8.86 15.88
N ALA A 238 5.80 9.28 14.79
CA ALA A 238 4.41 8.95 14.53
C ALA A 238 4.18 7.45 14.31
N MET A 239 5.10 6.72 13.67
CA MET A 239 5.00 5.26 13.49
C MET A 239 5.18 4.49 14.81
N LEU A 240 6.02 5.00 15.70
CA LEU A 240 6.31 4.33 16.97
C LEU A 240 5.29 4.65 18.07
N THR A 241 4.63 5.80 17.96
CA THR A 241 3.55 6.22 18.86
C THR A 241 2.19 5.74 18.36
N GLY A 242 1.13 6.01 19.11
CA GLY A 242 -0.22 5.58 18.74
C GLY A 242 -0.47 4.07 18.87
N ARG A 243 -1.72 3.70 18.57
CA ARG A 243 -2.27 2.36 18.67
C ARG A 243 -1.84 1.52 17.47
N ALA A 244 -1.33 0.33 17.77
CA ALA A 244 -0.97 -0.67 16.78
C ALA A 244 -1.53 -2.05 17.18
N HIS A 245 -1.86 -2.86 16.18
CA HIS A 245 -2.25 -4.26 16.35
C HIS A 245 -1.52 -5.13 15.34
N GLY A 246 -0.55 -5.92 15.81
CA GLY A 246 0.39 -6.61 14.93
C GLY A 246 1.13 -5.59 14.03
N ASN A 247 1.09 -5.81 12.72
CA ASN A 247 1.78 -4.97 11.73
C ASN A 247 0.95 -3.74 11.28
N VAL A 248 -0.24 -3.52 11.86
CA VAL A 248 -1.16 -2.46 11.45
C VAL A 248 -1.13 -1.32 12.45
N HIS A 249 -0.88 -0.11 11.97
CA HIS A 249 -0.98 1.12 12.75
C HIS A 249 -2.37 1.73 12.61
N LEU A 250 -3.18 1.61 13.66
CA LEU A 250 -4.61 1.96 13.63
C LEU A 250 -4.83 3.47 13.52
N ASP A 251 -4.09 4.26 14.30
CA ASP A 251 -4.25 5.72 14.26
C ASP A 251 -3.78 6.30 12.92
N MET A 252 -2.68 5.77 12.36
CA MET A 252 -2.24 6.10 11.01
C MET A 252 -3.31 5.82 9.97
N GLN A 253 -3.98 4.66 10.00
CA GLN A 253 -5.08 4.36 9.09
C GLN A 253 -6.22 5.36 9.26
N GLN A 254 -6.64 5.61 10.50
CA GLN A 254 -7.73 6.54 10.81
C GLN A 254 -7.39 7.99 10.48
N ALA A 255 -6.11 8.35 10.41
CA ALA A 255 -5.65 9.71 10.10
C ALA A 255 -6.05 10.19 8.69
N SER A 256 -6.41 9.29 7.77
CA SER A 256 -7.02 9.73 6.49
C SER A 256 -8.35 10.45 6.73
N ASN A 257 -9.12 10.02 7.72
CA ASN A 257 -10.36 10.70 8.07
C ASN A 257 -10.08 12.13 8.57
N LEU A 258 -8.99 12.33 9.32
CA LEU A 258 -8.62 13.67 9.78
C LEU A 258 -8.31 14.60 8.60
N VAL A 259 -7.51 14.12 7.64
CA VAL A 259 -7.24 14.89 6.41
C VAL A 259 -8.53 15.18 5.64
N ASP A 260 -9.40 14.20 5.47
CA ASP A 260 -10.70 14.40 4.81
C ASP A 260 -11.56 15.46 5.53
N PHE A 261 -11.57 15.45 6.87
CA PHE A 261 -12.28 16.43 7.67
C PHE A 261 -11.70 17.83 7.48
N MET A 262 -10.37 17.97 7.46
CA MET A 262 -9.69 19.23 7.22
C MET A 262 -9.98 19.79 5.81
N ASP A 263 -10.14 18.92 4.81
CA ASP A 263 -10.35 19.33 3.43
C ASP A 263 -11.82 19.55 3.07
N SER A 264 -12.75 18.85 3.73
CA SER A 264 -14.17 18.80 3.32
C SER A 264 -15.13 19.51 4.27
N ALA A 265 -14.77 19.73 5.53
CA ALA A 265 -15.66 20.37 6.48
C ALA A 265 -15.75 21.88 6.19
N THR A 266 -16.96 22.36 5.93
CA THR A 266 -17.21 23.79 5.62
C THR A 266 -17.38 24.65 6.86
N ASN A 267 -17.74 24.06 8.01
CA ASN A 267 -17.89 24.71 9.31
C ASN A 267 -17.84 23.66 10.45
N VAL A 268 -17.86 24.12 11.70
CA VAL A 268 -17.72 23.25 12.89
C VAL A 268 -18.90 22.29 13.04
N ASP A 269 -20.12 22.70 12.68
CA ASP A 269 -21.30 21.82 12.78
C ASP A 269 -21.27 20.72 11.72
N GLY A 270 -20.82 21.05 10.50
CA GLY A 270 -20.56 20.09 9.43
C GLY A 270 -19.43 19.12 9.78
N LEU A 271 -18.38 19.61 10.44
CA LEU A 271 -17.31 18.78 10.98
C LEU A 271 -17.83 17.77 12.01
N VAL A 272 -18.60 18.23 13.00
CA VAL A 272 -19.22 17.38 14.03
C VAL A 272 -20.10 16.33 13.38
N ALA A 273 -20.96 16.72 12.43
CA ALA A 273 -21.82 15.79 11.70
C ALA A 273 -21.03 14.72 10.92
N MET A 274 -19.94 15.11 10.24
CA MET A 274 -19.08 14.17 9.53
C MET A 274 -18.36 13.19 10.48
N MET A 275 -17.90 13.67 11.63
CA MET A 275 -17.23 12.85 12.63
C MET A 275 -18.20 11.87 13.31
N ASP A 276 -19.42 12.32 13.62
CA ASP A 276 -20.47 11.47 14.19
C ASP A 276 -20.97 10.44 13.16
N ASP A 277 -21.17 10.82 11.89
CA ASP A 277 -21.56 9.89 10.82
C ASP A 277 -20.53 8.76 10.63
N ARG A 278 -19.24 9.11 10.52
CA ARG A 278 -18.17 8.12 10.34
C ARG A 278 -17.92 7.25 11.58
N SER A 279 -18.33 7.71 12.76
CA SER A 279 -18.23 6.95 14.01
C SER A 279 -19.54 6.31 14.44
N ASN A 280 -20.63 6.48 13.69
CA ASN A 280 -21.94 5.92 14.02
C ASN A 280 -21.86 4.37 14.00
N PRO A 281 -22.14 3.69 15.13
CA PRO A 281 -22.18 2.24 15.17
C PRO A 281 -23.22 1.64 14.22
N GLU A 282 -24.33 2.33 13.93
CA GLU A 282 -25.33 1.85 12.97
C GLU A 282 -24.70 1.76 11.58
N THR A 283 -24.04 2.80 11.09
CA THR A 283 -23.38 2.78 9.77
C THR A 283 -22.18 1.83 9.74
N TYR A 284 -21.35 1.82 10.78
CA TYR A 284 -20.12 1.01 10.81
C TYR A 284 -20.38 -0.48 11.09
N MET A 285 -21.25 -0.81 12.04
CA MET A 285 -21.53 -2.19 12.43
C MET A 285 -22.52 -2.89 11.50
N VAL A 286 -23.53 -2.17 11.00
CA VAL A 286 -24.43 -2.75 9.98
C VAL A 286 -23.68 -2.96 8.67
N SER A 287 -22.78 -2.04 8.27
CA SER A 287 -21.92 -2.28 7.10
C SER A 287 -21.01 -3.49 7.30
N ARG A 288 -20.42 -3.65 8.49
CA ARG A 288 -19.59 -4.80 8.82
C ARG A 288 -20.36 -6.12 8.85
N VAL A 289 -21.54 -6.15 9.48
CA VAL A 289 -22.40 -7.35 9.47
C VAL A 289 -22.87 -7.65 8.07
N ALA A 290 -23.22 -6.63 7.27
CA ALA A 290 -23.58 -6.82 5.88
C ALA A 290 -22.41 -7.36 5.03
N GLU A 291 -21.18 -6.90 5.25
CA GLU A 291 -19.97 -7.46 4.66
C GLU A 291 -19.78 -8.92 5.07
N LEU A 292 -19.89 -9.21 6.38
CA LEU A 292 -19.70 -10.55 6.93
C LEU A 292 -20.75 -11.54 6.39
N LEU A 293 -22.02 -11.14 6.31
CA LEU A 293 -23.08 -11.94 5.71
C LEU A 293 -22.86 -12.18 4.21
N ARG A 294 -22.35 -11.18 3.47
CA ARG A 294 -21.98 -11.33 2.04
C ARG A 294 -20.82 -12.30 1.88
N ASP A 295 -19.77 -12.15 2.67
CA ASP A 295 -18.57 -13.01 2.62
C ASP A 295 -18.90 -14.46 2.95
N LYS A 296 -19.81 -14.68 3.90
CA LYS A 296 -20.31 -16.02 4.28
C LYS A 296 -21.48 -16.51 3.42
N GLN A 297 -21.86 -15.76 2.38
CA GLN A 297 -22.91 -16.09 1.42
C GLN A 297 -24.29 -16.38 2.07
N VAL A 298 -24.61 -15.70 3.17
CA VAL A 298 -25.92 -15.81 3.83
C VAL A 298 -26.97 -15.08 3.01
N LYS A 299 -27.99 -15.81 2.53
CA LYS A 299 -29.06 -15.30 1.67
C LYS A 299 -30.38 -15.02 2.40
N SER A 300 -30.47 -15.35 3.69
CA SER A 300 -31.70 -15.16 4.45
C SER A 300 -32.12 -13.69 4.49
N LEU A 301 -33.42 -13.46 4.35
CA LEU A 301 -34.06 -12.15 4.46
C LEU A 301 -34.26 -11.73 5.92
N CYS A 302 -34.28 -12.70 6.84
CA CYS A 302 -34.35 -12.46 8.28
C CYS A 302 -33.17 -13.13 8.98
N THR A 303 -32.29 -12.33 9.60
CA THR A 303 -31.09 -12.82 10.30
C THR A 303 -30.97 -12.23 11.69
N VAL A 304 -30.38 -13.01 12.59
CA VAL A 304 -30.00 -12.57 13.94
C VAL A 304 -28.51 -12.81 14.10
N THR A 305 -27.74 -11.74 14.19
CA THR A 305 -26.28 -11.78 14.28
C THR A 305 -25.81 -11.36 15.67
N LEU A 306 -25.02 -12.20 16.33
CA LEU A 306 -24.33 -11.90 17.58
C LEU A 306 -22.89 -11.45 17.26
N VAL A 307 -22.44 -10.36 17.88
CA VAL A 307 -21.06 -9.86 17.75
C VAL A 307 -20.49 -9.43 19.10
N TRP A 308 -19.19 -9.69 19.33
CA TRP A 308 -18.48 -9.27 20.55
C TRP A 308 -16.99 -9.01 20.29
N GLY A 309 -16.26 -8.55 21.30
CA GLY A 309 -14.82 -8.27 21.19
C GLY A 309 -14.47 -7.03 20.37
N LEU A 310 -15.44 -6.14 20.15
CA LEU A 310 -15.27 -4.92 19.36
C LEU A 310 -14.46 -3.86 20.13
N ASP A 311 -13.72 -3.01 19.42
CA ASP A 311 -12.99 -1.86 19.99
C ASP A 311 -11.99 -2.23 21.12
N GLY A 312 -11.43 -3.44 21.08
CA GLY A 312 -10.46 -3.92 22.09
C GLY A 312 -11.08 -4.53 23.34
N ASN A 313 -12.41 -4.72 23.34
CA ASN A 313 -13.13 -5.42 24.41
C ASN A 313 -12.79 -6.93 24.49
N PRO A 314 -13.12 -7.58 25.62
CA PRO A 314 -13.04 -9.04 25.78
C PRO A 314 -13.56 -9.82 24.56
N ARG A 315 -12.69 -10.63 23.95
CA ARG A 315 -12.94 -11.31 22.66
C ARG A 315 -12.66 -12.82 22.68
N GLN A 316 -12.02 -13.30 23.75
CA GLN A 316 -11.66 -14.72 23.87
C GLN A 316 -12.84 -15.57 24.32
N SER A 317 -13.85 -14.94 24.92
CA SER A 317 -15.06 -15.58 25.40
C SER A 317 -15.87 -16.22 24.29
N ASP A 318 -16.54 -17.30 24.65
CA ASP A 318 -17.25 -18.20 23.75
C ASP A 318 -18.74 -17.91 23.90
N LEU A 319 -19.23 -16.88 23.19
CA LEU A 319 -20.64 -16.52 23.23
C LEU A 319 -21.38 -17.27 22.12
N ASP A 320 -22.49 -17.91 22.49
CA ASP A 320 -23.30 -18.74 21.61
C ASP A 320 -24.74 -18.21 21.50
N LEU A 321 -25.32 -18.25 20.30
CA LEU A 321 -26.71 -17.99 20.00
C LEU A 321 -27.54 -19.26 20.17
N HIS A 322 -28.66 -19.08 20.85
CA HIS A 322 -29.64 -20.13 21.09
C HIS A 322 -31.04 -19.61 20.74
N THR A 323 -31.81 -20.44 20.04
CA THR A 323 -33.25 -20.23 19.89
C THR A 323 -34.00 -21.55 19.81
N TRP A 324 -35.33 -21.54 19.88
CA TRP A 324 -36.16 -22.74 19.81
C TRP A 324 -37.14 -22.65 18.66
N VAL A 325 -37.21 -23.72 17.89
CA VAL A 325 -38.11 -23.87 16.75
C VAL A 325 -38.95 -25.11 16.98
N LYS A 326 -40.27 -24.93 17.21
CA LYS A 326 -41.22 -26.00 17.53
C LYS A 326 -40.73 -26.92 18.68
N GLY A 327 -40.17 -26.31 19.73
CA GLY A 327 -39.67 -27.03 20.91
C GLY A 327 -38.29 -27.66 20.77
N LYS A 328 -37.65 -27.59 19.60
CA LYS A 328 -36.26 -28.04 19.39
C LYS A 328 -35.30 -26.86 19.42
N GLU A 329 -34.20 -27.00 20.14
CA GLU A 329 -33.17 -25.97 20.27
C GLU A 329 -32.29 -25.91 19.02
N LEU A 330 -32.07 -24.71 18.50
CA LEU A 330 -31.16 -24.37 17.40
C LEU A 330 -29.95 -23.64 18.02
N TYR A 331 -28.78 -24.27 17.93
CA TYR A 331 -27.50 -23.82 18.51
C TYR A 331 -26.33 -24.60 17.88
N TYR A 332 -25.10 -24.36 18.32
CA TYR A 332 -23.88 -24.98 17.77
C TYR A 332 -23.97 -26.50 17.51
N ALA A 333 -24.49 -27.30 18.43
CA ALA A 333 -24.55 -28.76 18.23
C ALA A 333 -25.77 -29.20 17.39
N ASN A 334 -26.74 -28.32 17.19
CA ASN A 334 -27.93 -28.58 16.38
C ASN A 334 -28.18 -27.41 15.41
N LYS A 335 -27.30 -27.28 14.41
CA LYS A 335 -27.19 -26.11 13.52
C LYS A 335 -28.34 -25.91 12.53
N LYS A 336 -29.26 -26.86 12.43
CA LYS A 336 -30.42 -26.76 11.53
C LYS A 336 -31.65 -27.36 12.18
N VAL A 337 -32.69 -26.55 12.31
CA VAL A 337 -33.99 -26.98 12.84
C VAL A 337 -35.07 -26.42 11.93
N GLU A 338 -35.81 -27.33 11.27
CA GLU A 338 -36.79 -26.97 10.24
C GLU A 338 -36.11 -26.12 9.13
N ASN A 339 -36.65 -24.93 8.83
CA ASN A 339 -36.09 -24.02 7.83
C ASN A 339 -35.07 -23.02 8.42
N CYS A 340 -34.89 -22.99 9.74
CA CYS A 340 -33.91 -22.13 10.39
C CYS A 340 -32.55 -22.81 10.47
N CYS A 341 -31.47 -22.03 10.39
CA CYS A 341 -30.10 -22.53 10.52
C CYS A 341 -29.18 -21.54 11.23
N LEU A 342 -28.18 -22.10 11.91
CA LEU A 342 -27.00 -21.38 12.39
C LEU A 342 -25.98 -21.38 11.23
N ASP A 343 -25.74 -20.23 10.63
CA ASP A 343 -24.99 -20.09 9.37
C ASP A 343 -23.48 -20.19 9.59
N PHE A 344 -23.00 -19.50 10.60
CA PHE A 344 -21.60 -19.54 11.02
C PHE A 344 -21.50 -19.26 12.50
N ASP A 345 -20.41 -19.76 13.06
CA ASP A 345 -20.09 -19.72 14.46
C ASP A 345 -18.62 -19.35 14.67
N ALA A 346 -18.32 -18.70 15.78
CA ALA A 346 -17.01 -18.17 16.12
C ALA A 346 -16.45 -18.83 17.38
N ASN A 347 -15.12 -18.84 17.52
CA ASN A 347 -14.41 -19.29 18.72
C ASN A 347 -14.52 -20.78 19.12
N ALA A 348 -15.27 -21.60 18.36
CA ALA A 348 -15.34 -23.05 18.57
C ALA A 348 -14.02 -23.81 18.35
N SER A 349 -13.10 -23.28 17.52
CA SER A 349 -11.81 -23.93 17.22
C SER A 349 -10.59 -23.02 17.33
N LYS A 350 -10.76 -21.72 17.05
CA LYS A 350 -9.70 -20.71 17.18
C LYS A 350 -10.33 -19.39 17.61
N VAL A 351 -9.66 -18.66 18.50
CA VAL A 351 -10.09 -17.32 18.90
C VAL A 351 -9.98 -16.39 17.70
N GLU A 352 -11.12 -15.82 17.31
CA GLU A 352 -11.23 -14.87 16.20
C GLU A 352 -10.97 -13.44 16.66
N THR A 353 -10.47 -12.61 15.75
CA THR A 353 -10.15 -11.21 16.07
C THR A 353 -11.41 -10.39 16.32
N ASN A 354 -12.51 -10.73 15.65
CA ASN A 354 -13.80 -10.07 15.75
C ASN A 354 -14.89 -11.14 15.65
N PRO A 355 -15.13 -11.88 16.74
CA PRO A 355 -16.02 -13.02 16.71
C PRO A 355 -17.47 -12.62 16.42
N ALA A 356 -18.14 -13.43 15.60
CA ALA A 356 -19.52 -13.24 15.21
C ALA A 356 -20.23 -14.59 14.98
N GLU A 357 -21.50 -14.65 15.35
CA GLU A 357 -22.39 -15.79 15.11
C GLU A 357 -23.66 -15.32 14.41
N ASN A 358 -24.28 -16.16 13.59
CA ASN A 358 -25.52 -15.78 12.90
C ASN A 358 -26.52 -16.92 12.77
N ILE A 359 -27.78 -16.62 13.04
CA ILE A 359 -28.93 -17.47 12.77
C ILE A 359 -29.77 -16.86 11.65
N SER A 360 -30.11 -17.67 10.66
CA SER A 360 -31.12 -17.38 9.64
C SER A 360 -32.49 -17.92 10.06
N LEU A 361 -33.50 -17.06 10.07
CA LEU A 361 -34.89 -17.37 10.44
C LEU A 361 -35.78 -17.48 9.21
N ASN A 362 -35.66 -18.57 8.42
CA ASN A 362 -36.38 -18.71 7.14
C ASN A 362 -37.81 -19.29 7.29
N GLN A 363 -38.52 -18.99 8.38
CA GLN A 363 -39.90 -19.40 8.56
C GLN A 363 -40.66 -18.47 9.51
N VAL A 364 -41.98 -18.44 9.33
CA VAL A 364 -42.89 -17.66 10.16
C VAL A 364 -42.92 -18.23 11.58
N GLY A 365 -42.91 -17.34 12.57
CA GLY A 365 -42.98 -17.70 13.98
C GLY A 365 -42.41 -16.62 14.90
N THR A 366 -42.53 -16.86 16.20
CA THR A 366 -41.89 -16.02 17.22
C THR A 366 -40.73 -16.80 17.82
N PHE A 367 -39.53 -16.23 17.70
CA PHE A 367 -38.28 -16.81 18.14
C PHE A 367 -37.77 -16.03 19.35
N ILE A 368 -37.51 -16.74 20.44
CA ILE A 368 -36.85 -16.15 21.60
C ILE A 368 -35.35 -16.32 21.39
N ILE A 369 -34.63 -15.21 21.30
CA ILE A 369 -33.19 -15.21 21.12
C ILE A 369 -32.54 -15.17 22.49
N LYS A 370 -31.73 -16.18 22.76
CA LYS A 370 -30.94 -16.28 23.98
C LYS A 370 -29.47 -16.34 23.62
N VAL A 371 -28.64 -15.76 24.47
CA VAL A 371 -27.19 -15.88 24.39
C VAL A 371 -26.71 -16.72 25.56
N ASN A 372 -25.73 -17.57 25.33
CA ASN A 372 -24.98 -18.25 26.37
C ASN A 372 -23.51 -17.81 26.28
N ASN A 373 -22.79 -17.85 27.39
CA ASN A 373 -21.34 -17.83 27.37
C ASN A 373 -20.86 -19.22 27.77
N TYR A 374 -20.61 -20.07 26.77
CA TYR A 374 -20.13 -21.42 27.03
C TYR A 374 -18.79 -21.39 27.74
N ASN A 375 -17.93 -20.39 27.51
CA ASN A 375 -16.69 -20.24 28.26
C ASN A 375 -16.24 -18.77 28.32
N ASN A 376 -16.33 -18.14 29.49
CA ASN A 376 -15.83 -16.79 29.72
C ASN A 376 -14.29 -16.80 29.87
N ARG A 377 -13.59 -16.98 28.75
CA ARG A 377 -12.11 -17.10 28.72
C ARG A 377 -11.44 -15.79 29.12
N ASP A 378 -12.10 -14.65 28.94
CA ASP A 378 -11.57 -13.34 29.34
C ASP A 378 -11.66 -13.07 30.85
N ASN A 379 -12.45 -13.85 31.60
CA ASN A 379 -12.69 -13.67 33.05
C ASN A 379 -13.10 -12.22 33.41
N ALA A 380 -13.92 -11.61 32.55
CA ALA A 380 -14.37 -10.23 32.63
C ALA A 380 -15.86 -10.11 32.27
N ASP A 381 -16.43 -8.93 32.46
CA ASP A 381 -17.73 -8.60 31.87
C ASP A 381 -17.55 -8.52 30.34
N VAL A 382 -18.38 -9.24 29.59
CA VAL A 382 -18.24 -9.34 28.13
C VAL A 382 -19.37 -8.55 27.47
N PRO A 383 -19.11 -7.33 26.96
CA PRO A 383 -20.10 -6.60 26.18
C PRO A 383 -20.27 -7.27 24.81
N PHE A 384 -21.52 -7.43 24.39
CA PHE A 384 -21.89 -8.00 23.10
C PHE A 384 -23.12 -7.29 22.54
N LYS A 385 -23.37 -7.48 21.24
CA LYS A 385 -24.58 -6.97 20.58
C LYS A 385 -25.28 -8.08 19.81
N VAL A 386 -26.60 -8.08 19.86
CA VAL A 386 -27.46 -8.92 19.00
C VAL A 386 -28.15 -8.00 18.01
N ILE A 387 -27.96 -8.25 16.72
CA ILE A 387 -28.42 -7.44 15.61
C ILE A 387 -29.46 -8.25 14.84
N VAL A 388 -30.70 -7.78 14.81
CA VAL A 388 -31.80 -8.41 14.08
C VAL A 388 -32.03 -7.62 12.80
N ARG A 389 -31.95 -8.31 11.67
CA ARG A 389 -32.22 -7.74 10.35
C ARG A 389 -33.40 -8.48 9.74
N LYS A 390 -34.41 -7.72 9.31
CA LYS A 390 -35.54 -8.18 8.50
C LYS A 390 -35.57 -7.39 7.20
N SER A 391 -35.99 -8.03 6.11
CA SER A 391 -36.02 -7.37 4.80
C SER A 391 -37.01 -6.20 4.81
N GLY A 392 -36.54 -5.01 4.42
CA GLY A 392 -37.37 -3.80 4.34
C GLY A 392 -37.75 -3.18 5.69
N GLN A 393 -37.07 -3.55 6.79
CA GLN A 393 -37.25 -2.93 8.11
C GLN A 393 -35.93 -2.36 8.62
N GLU A 394 -36.03 -1.37 9.52
CA GLU A 394 -34.86 -0.87 10.25
C GLU A 394 -34.20 -2.00 11.06
N VAL A 395 -32.88 -1.93 11.17
CA VAL A 395 -32.10 -2.94 11.88
C VAL A 395 -32.28 -2.74 13.38
N GLU A 396 -32.75 -3.77 14.08
CA GLU A 396 -32.89 -3.72 15.54
C GLU A 396 -31.55 -4.13 16.18
N VAL A 397 -31.00 -3.30 17.06
CA VAL A 397 -29.73 -3.56 17.76
C VAL A 397 -29.97 -3.64 19.27
N HIS A 398 -29.61 -4.77 19.87
CA HIS A 398 -29.69 -5.00 21.31
C HIS A 398 -28.27 -5.04 21.89
N GLU A 399 -27.93 -4.03 22.69
CA GLU A 399 -26.65 -3.96 23.41
C GLU A 399 -26.78 -4.59 24.79
N VAL A 400 -25.93 -5.57 25.09
CA VAL A 400 -26.03 -6.36 26.31
C VAL A 400 -24.64 -6.66 26.86
N VAL A 401 -24.54 -6.87 28.17
CA VAL A 401 -23.29 -7.28 28.83
C VAL A 401 -23.52 -8.63 29.50
N TRP A 402 -22.63 -9.59 29.23
CA TRP A 402 -22.57 -10.83 30.01
C TRP A 402 -21.78 -10.58 31.30
N PRO A 403 -22.40 -10.61 32.49
CA PRO A 403 -21.68 -10.35 33.73
C PRO A 403 -20.69 -11.45 34.05
N LYS A 404 -19.51 -11.09 34.53
CA LYS A 404 -18.47 -12.00 35.02
C LYS A 404 -19.00 -12.96 36.09
N SER A 405 -19.90 -12.47 36.94
CA SER A 405 -20.51 -13.23 38.05
C SER A 405 -21.59 -14.22 37.59
N ARG A 406 -22.02 -14.17 36.33
CA ARG A 406 -23.07 -15.05 35.81
C ARG A 406 -22.52 -16.46 35.59
N ALA A 407 -23.24 -17.47 36.07
CA ALA A 407 -22.83 -18.87 35.98
C ALA A 407 -22.72 -19.35 34.52
N LYS A 408 -21.67 -20.14 34.27
CA LYS A 408 -21.43 -20.82 32.98
C LYS A 408 -22.64 -21.66 32.57
N GLY A 409 -23.04 -21.60 31.30
CA GLY A 409 -24.15 -22.40 30.76
C GLY A 409 -25.55 -21.86 31.06
N THR A 410 -25.69 -20.66 31.66
CA THR A 410 -27.01 -20.08 31.95
C THR A 410 -27.48 -19.13 30.86
N LEU A 411 -28.45 -19.56 30.06
CA LEU A 411 -29.01 -18.76 28.97
C LEU A 411 -29.53 -17.40 29.44
N MET A 412 -29.21 -16.35 28.67
CA MET A 412 -29.71 -14.98 28.84
C MET A 412 -30.66 -14.67 27.70
N GLU A 413 -31.94 -14.41 27.98
CA GLU A 413 -32.88 -13.92 26.97
C GLU A 413 -32.53 -12.47 26.62
N VAL A 414 -32.32 -12.20 25.33
CA VAL A 414 -31.90 -10.89 24.82
C VAL A 414 -33.08 -10.18 24.16
N CYS A 415 -33.75 -10.84 23.22
CA CYS A 415 -34.87 -10.27 22.49
C CYS A 415 -35.82 -11.36 21.98
N ARG A 416 -36.98 -10.91 21.47
CA ARG A 416 -37.97 -11.76 20.80
C ARG A 416 -38.17 -11.27 19.38
N VAL A 417 -37.94 -12.15 18.42
CA VAL A 417 -38.05 -11.85 17.00
C VAL A 417 -39.30 -12.55 16.47
N THR A 418 -40.32 -11.76 16.12
CA THR A 418 -41.47 -12.27 15.36
C THR A 418 -41.19 -12.10 13.88
N VAL A 419 -41.30 -13.20 13.14
CA VAL A 419 -41.19 -13.27 11.68
C VAL A 419 -42.58 -13.55 11.13
N VAL A 420 -43.09 -12.63 10.33
CA VAL A 420 -44.36 -12.75 9.61
C VAL A 420 -44.11 -13.11 8.13
N PRO A 421 -45.10 -13.61 7.37
CA PRO A 421 -44.92 -13.97 5.96
C PRO A 421 -44.28 -12.84 5.13
N GLU A 422 -44.60 -11.58 5.46
CA GLU A 422 -44.10 -10.40 4.78
C GLU A 422 -42.60 -10.15 4.98
N ASP A 423 -42.02 -10.65 6.08
CA ASP A 423 -40.57 -10.53 6.37
C ASP A 423 -39.73 -11.52 5.54
N LEU A 424 -40.39 -12.56 5.01
CA LEU A 424 -39.79 -13.61 4.17
C LEU A 424 -40.07 -13.39 2.68
N ALA A 425 -40.81 -12.35 2.34
CA ALA A 425 -40.97 -11.89 0.97
C ALA A 425 -39.85 -10.88 0.64
N GLU A 426 -39.23 -11.02 -0.53
CA GLU A 426 -38.29 -10.00 -1.04
C GLU A 426 -39.06 -8.69 -1.26
N LYS A 427 -39.03 -7.81 -0.26
CA LYS A 427 -39.53 -6.44 -0.38
C LYS A 427 -38.40 -5.54 -0.93
N PRO A 428 -38.68 -4.66 -1.90
CA PRO A 428 -37.80 -3.55 -2.21
C PRO A 428 -37.54 -2.76 -0.92
N VAL A 429 -36.29 -2.41 -0.65
CA VAL A 429 -35.87 -1.72 0.58
C VAL A 429 -36.54 -0.34 0.65
N ASP A 430 -37.48 -0.14 1.59
CA ASP A 430 -38.01 1.18 1.90
C ASP A 430 -36.98 1.97 2.72
N LEU A 431 -36.11 2.70 2.02
CA LEU A 431 -35.33 3.79 2.61
C LEU A 431 -36.30 4.89 3.07
N SER A 432 -36.02 5.59 4.18
CA SER A 432 -36.82 6.78 4.55
C SER A 432 -36.94 7.74 3.37
N GLU A 433 -38.03 8.50 3.18
CA GLU A 433 -38.16 9.38 1.99
C GLU A 433 -36.92 10.27 1.77
N ALA A 434 -36.27 10.70 2.86
CA ALA A 434 -35.04 11.48 2.80
C ALA A 434 -33.84 10.66 2.30
N GLU A 435 -33.68 9.42 2.74
CA GLU A 435 -32.63 8.51 2.27
C GLU A 435 -32.92 7.95 0.88
N GLN A 436 -34.18 7.67 0.56
CA GLN A 436 -34.68 7.31 -0.76
C GLN A 436 -34.40 8.46 -1.74
N ARG A 437 -34.66 9.71 -1.35
CA ARG A 437 -34.26 10.91 -2.13
C ARG A 437 -32.75 11.07 -2.23
N LYS A 438 -31.99 10.82 -1.16
CA LYS A 438 -30.51 10.89 -1.20
C LYS A 438 -29.89 9.79 -2.06
N LEU A 439 -30.43 8.57 -2.00
CA LEU A 439 -29.95 7.43 -2.76
C LEU A 439 -30.38 7.56 -4.22
N ALA A 440 -31.63 7.97 -4.48
CA ALA A 440 -32.10 8.35 -5.81
C ALA A 440 -31.31 9.55 -6.37
N ALA A 441 -30.92 10.53 -5.55
CA ALA A 441 -30.07 11.64 -5.98
C ALA A 441 -28.66 11.15 -6.33
N LYS A 442 -28.04 10.31 -5.48
CA LYS A 442 -26.73 9.70 -5.76
C LYS A 442 -26.76 8.75 -6.96
N GLU A 443 -27.89 8.08 -7.19
CA GLU A 443 -28.09 7.17 -8.31
C GLU A 443 -28.38 7.95 -9.61
N ALA A 444 -29.17 9.02 -9.54
CA ALA A 444 -29.38 9.95 -10.64
C ALA A 444 -28.07 10.65 -11.02
N GLU A 445 -27.29 11.11 -10.04
CA GLU A 445 -25.95 11.66 -10.23
C GLU A 445 -25.03 10.62 -10.89
N TRP A 446 -25.02 9.38 -10.39
CA TRP A 446 -24.27 8.29 -11.02
C TRP A 446 -24.70 8.05 -12.48
N LEU A 447 -25.99 7.99 -12.78
CA LEU A 447 -26.51 7.79 -14.14
C LEU A 447 -26.25 9.00 -15.06
N GLN A 448 -26.11 10.19 -14.49
CA GLN A 448 -25.75 11.41 -15.20
C GLN A 448 -24.25 11.44 -15.53
N LEU A 449 -23.42 11.07 -14.56
CA LEU A 449 -21.96 11.13 -14.63
C LEU A 449 -21.35 9.91 -15.34
N PHE A 450 -21.66 8.72 -14.84
CA PHE A 450 -21.10 7.46 -15.30
C PHE A 450 -21.98 6.78 -16.34
N GLY A 451 -23.31 6.86 -16.17
CA GLY A 451 -24.24 6.02 -16.93
C GLY A 451 -24.07 4.54 -16.55
N GLU A 452 -24.10 3.66 -17.55
CA GLU A 452 -23.71 2.26 -17.40
C GLU A 452 -22.24 2.12 -17.85
N PRO A 453 -21.28 2.09 -16.91
CA PRO A 453 -19.88 2.04 -17.30
C PRO A 453 -19.55 0.72 -17.96
N THR A 454 -19.01 0.79 -19.17
CA THR A 454 -18.60 -0.38 -19.93
C THR A 454 -17.08 -0.55 -19.87
N SER A 455 -16.65 -1.80 -19.88
CA SER A 455 -15.24 -2.16 -20.06
C SER A 455 -15.13 -3.04 -21.29
N THR A 456 -14.36 -2.57 -22.26
CA THR A 456 -14.10 -3.28 -23.51
C THR A 456 -12.61 -3.56 -23.59
N LEU A 457 -12.20 -4.74 -24.06
CA LEU A 457 -10.79 -4.96 -24.36
C LEU A 457 -10.33 -3.98 -25.43
N ALA A 458 -9.24 -3.27 -25.15
CA ALA A 458 -8.63 -2.39 -26.13
C ALA A 458 -8.00 -3.21 -27.27
N CYS A 459 -8.03 -2.65 -28.46
CA CYS A 459 -7.42 -3.18 -29.67
C CYS A 459 -6.43 -2.17 -30.27
N GLU A 460 -5.69 -2.61 -31.28
CA GLU A 460 -4.71 -1.81 -32.03
C GLU A 460 -5.25 -0.46 -32.55
N ARG A 461 -6.56 -0.31 -32.74
CA ARG A 461 -7.16 0.94 -33.25
C ARG A 461 -7.35 1.99 -32.16
N ASP A 462 -7.36 1.57 -30.90
CA ASP A 462 -7.76 2.43 -29.78
C ASP A 462 -6.57 3.21 -29.19
N LEU A 463 -5.35 2.71 -29.39
CA LEU A 463 -4.11 3.31 -28.90
C LEU A 463 -3.06 3.37 -30.00
N ASP A 464 -2.18 4.38 -29.93
CA ASP A 464 -1.02 4.51 -30.83
C ASP A 464 -0.01 3.38 -30.55
N MET A 465 -0.23 2.25 -31.20
CA MET A 465 0.64 1.10 -31.09
C MET A 465 1.85 1.31 -32.00
N LYS A 466 3.05 1.23 -31.42
CA LYS A 466 4.29 1.20 -32.20
C LYS A 466 4.45 -0.19 -32.78
N VAL A 467 3.86 -0.40 -33.96
CA VAL A 467 3.84 -1.68 -34.69
C VAL A 467 5.01 -1.78 -35.65
N LYS A 468 5.50 -3.00 -35.85
CA LYS A 468 6.36 -3.32 -36.98
C LYS A 468 5.49 -3.72 -38.17
N SER A 469 5.37 -2.85 -39.17
CA SER A 469 4.74 -3.24 -40.44
C SER A 469 5.61 -4.29 -41.14
N ARG A 470 5.08 -5.50 -41.30
CA ARG A 470 5.48 -6.42 -42.37
C ARG A 470 4.31 -6.44 -43.35
N LYS A 471 4.55 -6.09 -44.62
CA LYS A 471 3.60 -6.47 -45.67
C LYS A 471 3.48 -8.00 -45.63
N SER A 472 2.27 -8.51 -45.46
CA SER A 472 1.99 -9.94 -45.49
C SER A 472 2.66 -10.57 -46.72
N PRO A 473 3.37 -11.71 -46.59
CA PRO A 473 3.69 -12.51 -47.75
C PRO A 473 2.35 -12.92 -48.36
N GLN A 474 2.14 -12.62 -49.64
CA GLN A 474 1.10 -13.25 -50.43
C GLN A 474 1.17 -14.78 -50.20
N GLU A 475 0.01 -15.41 -50.11
CA GLU A 475 -0.17 -16.85 -50.17
C GLU A 475 0.54 -17.40 -51.41
N GLY A 476 1.80 -17.79 -51.24
CA GLY A 476 2.64 -18.41 -52.25
C GLY A 476 3.14 -19.73 -51.68
N GLY A 477 2.82 -20.81 -52.39
CA GLY A 477 2.92 -22.20 -51.92
C GLY A 477 4.27 -22.60 -51.31
N TYR A 478 4.19 -23.65 -50.49
CA TYR A 478 5.32 -24.34 -49.88
C TYR A 478 6.53 -24.45 -50.83
N PRO A 479 7.72 -23.96 -50.44
CA PRO A 479 8.92 -24.23 -51.22
C PRO A 479 9.31 -25.69 -51.03
N SER A 480 9.46 -26.41 -52.14
CA SER A 480 10.04 -27.75 -52.17
C SER A 480 11.42 -27.76 -51.51
N ALA A 481 11.73 -28.85 -50.79
CA ALA A 481 13.01 -29.02 -50.12
C ALA A 481 14.21 -28.72 -51.06
N PRO A 482 15.21 -27.95 -50.59
CA PRO A 482 16.35 -27.57 -51.43
C PRO A 482 17.16 -28.80 -51.82
N THR A 483 17.56 -28.86 -53.09
CA THR A 483 18.38 -29.95 -53.61
C THR A 483 19.80 -29.92 -53.01
N PRO A 484 20.51 -31.06 -52.96
CA PRO A 484 21.87 -31.12 -52.42
C PRO A 484 22.85 -30.12 -53.08
N GLN A 485 22.68 -29.84 -54.38
CA GLN A 485 23.46 -28.78 -55.05
C GLN A 485 23.18 -27.37 -54.50
N GLN A 486 21.93 -27.05 -54.15
CA GLN A 486 21.58 -25.75 -53.56
C GLN A 486 22.13 -25.59 -52.14
N GLN A 487 22.17 -26.67 -51.36
CA GLN A 487 22.83 -26.68 -50.05
C GLN A 487 24.34 -26.51 -50.17
N PHE A 488 24.96 -27.10 -51.19
CA PHE A 488 26.39 -26.96 -51.45
C PHE A 488 26.77 -25.55 -51.95
N SER A 489 25.95 -24.94 -52.81
CA SER A 489 26.15 -23.54 -53.22
C SER A 489 25.97 -22.53 -52.08
N GLN A 490 25.13 -22.83 -51.07
CA GLN A 490 25.00 -22.01 -49.86
C GLN A 490 26.20 -22.12 -48.91
N LEU A 491 26.92 -23.25 -48.92
CA LEU A 491 28.17 -23.43 -48.18
C LEU A 491 29.35 -22.66 -48.81
N LEU A 492 29.31 -22.44 -50.12
CA LEU A 492 30.36 -21.75 -50.90
C LEU A 492 30.10 -20.25 -51.08
N ALA A 493 28.89 -19.77 -50.79
CA ALA A 493 28.61 -18.33 -50.83
C ALA A 493 29.43 -17.63 -49.74
N PRO A 494 30.22 -16.59 -50.06
CA PRO A 494 30.94 -15.82 -49.05
C PRO A 494 29.91 -15.27 -48.07
N LYS A 495 30.00 -15.69 -46.80
CA LYS A 495 29.15 -15.14 -45.73
C LYS A 495 29.35 -13.63 -45.73
N ALA A 496 28.39 -12.89 -46.28
CA ALA A 496 28.38 -11.44 -46.21
C ALA A 496 28.57 -11.10 -44.73
N GLY A 497 29.73 -10.56 -44.39
CA GLY A 497 30.06 -10.23 -43.02
C GLY A 497 28.94 -9.37 -42.48
N LYS A 498 28.17 -9.89 -41.52
CA LYS A 498 27.23 -9.08 -40.77
C LYS A 498 28.09 -7.99 -40.13
N LYS A 499 28.06 -6.76 -40.69
CA LYS A 499 28.62 -5.58 -40.04
C LYS A 499 28.17 -5.65 -38.58
N GLY A 500 29.13 -5.83 -37.68
CA GLY A 500 28.82 -5.90 -36.26
C GLY A 500 28.10 -4.62 -35.87
N SER A 501 27.02 -4.75 -35.09
CA SER A 501 26.37 -3.58 -34.51
C SER A 501 27.42 -2.70 -33.85
N THR A 502 27.36 -1.40 -34.13
CA THR A 502 28.28 -0.42 -33.55
C THR A 502 28.13 -0.43 -32.02
N LEU A 503 29.16 0.01 -31.29
CA LEU A 503 29.09 0.11 -29.82
C LEU A 503 27.88 0.98 -29.39
N ALA A 504 27.59 2.05 -30.14
CA ALA A 504 26.45 2.93 -29.92
C ALA A 504 25.09 2.21 -30.09
N GLU A 505 24.93 1.38 -31.13
CA GLU A 505 23.73 0.54 -31.30
C GLU A 505 23.59 -0.49 -30.18
N ARG A 506 24.69 -1.05 -29.67
CA ARG A 506 24.64 -1.97 -28.52
C ARG A 506 24.23 -1.27 -27.23
N CYS A 507 24.76 -0.08 -26.95
CA CYS A 507 24.40 0.69 -25.77
C CYS A 507 22.94 1.19 -25.82
N GLN A 508 22.39 1.48 -27.00
CA GLN A 508 20.98 1.84 -27.16
C GLN A 508 20.03 0.67 -26.89
N LEU A 509 20.46 -0.57 -27.12
CA LEU A 509 19.67 -1.77 -26.83
C LEU A 509 19.67 -2.16 -25.35
N GLU A 510 20.47 -1.50 -24.50
CA GLU A 510 20.54 -1.81 -23.06
C GLU A 510 19.37 -1.23 -22.26
N THR A 511 18.66 -0.23 -22.77
CA THR A 511 17.50 0.39 -22.09
C THR A 511 16.19 0.05 -22.80
N LEU A 512 15.10 -0.03 -22.04
CA LEU A 512 13.79 -0.39 -22.58
C LEU A 512 13.31 0.59 -23.65
N GLU A 513 13.43 1.87 -23.38
CA GLU A 513 13.08 2.94 -24.32
C GLU A 513 13.94 2.85 -25.60
N GLY A 514 15.27 2.67 -25.46
CA GLY A 514 16.17 2.57 -26.60
C GLY A 514 15.94 1.29 -27.43
N PHE A 515 15.62 0.17 -26.77
CA PHE A 515 15.22 -1.06 -27.44
C PHE A 515 13.92 -0.87 -28.24
N ILE A 516 12.88 -0.29 -27.64
CA ILE A 516 11.59 -0.05 -28.30
C ILE A 516 11.80 0.89 -29.49
N GLN A 517 12.55 1.99 -29.34
CA GLN A 517 12.89 2.90 -30.45
C GLN A 517 13.67 2.18 -31.56
N HIS A 518 14.60 1.29 -31.21
CA HIS A 518 15.37 0.53 -32.19
C HIS A 518 14.48 -0.39 -33.06
N VAL A 519 13.56 -1.12 -32.41
CA VAL A 519 12.71 -2.09 -33.11
C VAL A 519 11.52 -1.46 -33.83
N THR A 520 11.16 -0.21 -33.48
CA THR A 520 9.99 0.50 -34.04
C THR A 520 10.35 1.62 -35.04
N GLN A 521 11.48 2.32 -34.87
CA GLN A 521 11.80 3.54 -35.65
C GLN A 521 13.12 3.47 -36.42
N LEU A 522 14.18 2.88 -35.85
CA LEU A 522 15.55 3.01 -36.40
C LEU A 522 15.95 1.94 -37.40
N THR A 523 15.27 0.80 -37.44
CA THR A 523 15.62 -0.29 -38.34
C THR A 523 14.88 -0.19 -39.67
N GLN A 524 15.57 0.26 -40.72
CA GLN A 524 15.15 0.06 -42.14
C GLN A 524 15.03 -1.45 -42.51
N ARG A 525 15.47 -2.35 -41.62
CA ARG A 525 15.43 -3.80 -41.78
C ARG A 525 14.24 -4.42 -41.02
N GLU A 526 13.57 -5.38 -41.64
CA GLU A 526 12.63 -6.26 -40.95
C GLU A 526 13.37 -7.03 -39.84
N CYS A 527 12.88 -6.94 -38.60
CA CYS A 527 13.48 -7.57 -37.42
C CYS A 527 12.44 -8.44 -36.73
N SER A 528 12.88 -9.62 -36.32
CA SER A 528 12.29 -10.60 -35.41
C SER A 528 12.16 -10.15 -33.97
N VAL A 529 11.00 -9.93 -33.34
CA VAL A 529 10.97 -9.83 -31.86
C VAL A 529 10.10 -10.94 -31.29
N GLU A 530 10.70 -11.78 -30.47
CA GLU A 530 10.05 -12.88 -29.77
C GLU A 530 10.39 -12.86 -28.27
N VAL A 531 9.57 -13.51 -27.46
CA VAL A 531 9.79 -13.66 -26.02
C VAL A 531 9.49 -15.08 -25.55
N ASP A 532 10.20 -15.54 -24.53
CA ASP A 532 9.74 -16.69 -23.74
C ASP A 532 8.62 -16.21 -22.82
N ILE A 533 7.41 -16.71 -23.03
CA ILE A 533 6.21 -16.21 -22.34
C ILE A 533 6.28 -16.43 -20.83
N ARG A 534 7.07 -17.41 -20.34
CA ARG A 534 7.23 -17.65 -18.90
C ARG A 534 8.15 -16.66 -18.19
N ASN A 535 8.79 -15.75 -18.93
CA ASN A 535 9.57 -14.65 -18.35
C ASN A 535 8.73 -13.38 -18.15
N PHE A 536 7.47 -13.37 -18.60
CA PHE A 536 6.62 -12.19 -18.59
C PHE A 536 5.33 -12.43 -17.80
N VAL A 537 4.73 -11.33 -17.38
CA VAL A 537 3.54 -11.31 -16.52
C VAL A 537 2.29 -11.16 -17.40
N PRO A 538 1.29 -12.03 -17.28
CA PRO A 538 0.06 -11.89 -18.04
C PRO A 538 -0.70 -10.62 -17.70
N GLY A 539 -1.26 -9.99 -18.73
CA GLY A 539 -2.08 -8.81 -18.59
C GLY A 539 -2.79 -8.44 -19.89
N TYR A 540 -3.67 -7.46 -19.80
CA TYR A 540 -4.45 -6.94 -20.90
C TYR A 540 -4.87 -5.49 -20.63
N ILE A 541 -5.19 -4.76 -21.68
CA ILE A 541 -5.66 -3.38 -21.58
C ILE A 541 -7.17 -3.33 -21.81
N THR A 542 -7.88 -2.61 -20.95
CA THR A 542 -9.30 -2.29 -21.14
C THR A 542 -9.49 -0.82 -21.44
N GLN A 543 -10.40 -0.53 -22.35
CA GLN A 543 -11.00 0.78 -22.58
C GLN A 543 -12.25 0.89 -21.71
N LEU A 544 -12.32 1.98 -20.95
CA LEU A 544 -13.40 2.32 -20.03
C LEU A 544 -14.21 3.46 -20.63
N GLU A 545 -15.52 3.28 -20.70
CA GLU A 545 -16.43 4.32 -21.17
C GLU A 545 -17.35 4.75 -20.04
N THR A 546 -17.43 6.06 -19.86
CA THR A 546 -18.34 6.74 -18.95
C THR A 546 -19.12 7.78 -19.74
N LYS A 547 -20.31 8.13 -19.28
CA LYS A 547 -21.18 9.11 -19.95
C LYS A 547 -20.55 10.51 -20.04
N THR A 548 -19.78 10.91 -19.02
CA THR A 548 -18.97 12.14 -19.03
C THR A 548 -17.48 11.83 -18.87
N ASP A 549 -16.61 12.80 -19.14
CA ASP A 549 -15.15 12.61 -19.08
C ASP A 549 -14.61 12.70 -17.64
N LEU A 550 -14.72 11.62 -16.88
CA LEU A 550 -14.37 11.55 -15.46
C LEU A 550 -13.08 10.79 -15.17
N LEU A 551 -12.39 10.31 -16.21
CA LEU A 551 -11.22 9.47 -16.08
C LEU A 551 -9.95 10.25 -16.43
N HIS A 552 -8.89 10.08 -15.65
CA HIS A 552 -7.55 10.56 -16.02
C HIS A 552 -7.05 9.88 -17.31
N SER A 553 -7.49 8.65 -17.55
CA SER A 553 -7.25 7.89 -18.76
C SER A 553 -8.39 6.92 -19.01
N LYS A 554 -8.86 6.88 -20.25
CA LYS A 554 -9.86 5.90 -20.71
C LYS A 554 -9.30 4.48 -20.75
N PHE A 555 -8.00 4.31 -20.58
CA PHE A 555 -7.35 3.00 -20.66
C PHE A 555 -6.80 2.56 -19.30
N ALA A 556 -7.08 1.33 -18.95
CA ALA A 556 -6.56 0.67 -17.75
C ALA A 556 -5.73 -0.54 -18.13
N VAL A 557 -4.54 -0.65 -17.53
CA VAL A 557 -3.69 -1.83 -17.66
C VAL A 557 -4.04 -2.79 -16.52
N ASN A 558 -4.47 -3.99 -16.89
CA ASN A 558 -4.81 -5.06 -15.95
C ASN A 558 -3.68 -6.09 -15.99
N ALA A 559 -2.93 -6.25 -14.90
CA ALA A 559 -1.80 -7.18 -14.80
C ALA A 559 -2.01 -8.16 -13.64
N PHE A 560 -1.72 -9.44 -13.88
CA PHE A 560 -1.84 -10.46 -12.85
C PHE A 560 -0.56 -10.52 -12.00
N HIS A 561 -0.67 -10.38 -10.68
CA HIS A 561 0.49 -10.57 -9.78
C HIS A 561 0.61 -12.01 -9.29
N ARG A 562 -0.53 -12.68 -9.12
CA ARG A 562 -0.65 -14.08 -8.71
C ARG A 562 -1.72 -14.77 -9.56
N LYS A 563 -1.55 -16.07 -9.77
CA LYS A 563 -2.59 -16.91 -10.36
C LYS A 563 -3.76 -17.00 -9.37
N TYR A 564 -5.00 -17.15 -9.85
CA TYR A 564 -6.25 -17.21 -9.06
C TYR A 564 -6.72 -15.89 -8.44
N GLU A 565 -5.98 -14.79 -8.57
CA GLU A 565 -6.39 -13.47 -8.09
C GLU A 565 -6.83 -12.57 -9.26
N LEU A 566 -7.68 -11.58 -8.97
CA LEU A 566 -8.07 -10.57 -9.96
C LEU A 566 -6.87 -9.73 -10.40
N PRO A 567 -6.80 -9.29 -11.66
CA PRO A 567 -5.69 -8.49 -12.15
C PRO A 567 -5.74 -7.08 -11.55
N GLN A 568 -4.58 -6.55 -11.19
CA GLN A 568 -4.43 -5.25 -10.57
C GLN A 568 -3.69 -4.29 -11.50
N GLN A 569 -3.58 -3.03 -11.11
CA GLN A 569 -2.65 -2.13 -11.79
C GLN A 569 -1.22 -2.69 -11.71
N PRO A 570 -0.39 -2.49 -12.75
CA PRO A 570 1.01 -2.87 -12.69
C PRO A 570 1.71 -2.20 -11.51
N ARG A 571 2.51 -2.98 -10.78
CA ARG A 571 3.19 -2.56 -9.56
C ARG A 571 4.69 -2.84 -9.67
N THR A 572 5.51 -1.99 -9.04
CA THR A 572 6.98 -2.13 -9.00
C THR A 572 7.50 -2.65 -7.66
N ASP A 573 6.66 -2.69 -6.65
CA ASP A 573 7.03 -2.97 -5.26
C ASP A 573 6.97 -4.45 -4.87
N GLU A 574 6.30 -5.28 -5.68
CA GLU A 574 6.24 -6.74 -5.51
C GLU A 574 6.59 -7.45 -6.82
N GLN A 575 7.41 -8.50 -6.74
CA GLN A 575 7.73 -9.31 -7.90
C GLN A 575 6.56 -10.27 -8.19
N SER A 576 5.91 -10.09 -9.34
CA SER A 576 4.80 -10.97 -9.76
C SER A 576 5.27 -12.43 -9.90
N THR A 577 4.41 -13.35 -9.45
CA THR A 577 4.57 -14.81 -9.60
C THR A 577 3.72 -15.39 -10.72
N ALA A 578 2.73 -14.63 -11.22
CA ALA A 578 1.89 -15.04 -12.34
C ALA A 578 2.71 -15.13 -13.64
N ARG A 579 2.54 -16.22 -14.39
CA ARG A 579 3.20 -16.45 -15.69
C ARG A 579 2.17 -16.92 -16.71
N PHE A 580 2.42 -16.61 -17.98
CA PHE A 580 1.62 -17.15 -19.06
C PHE A 580 1.66 -18.69 -19.04
N ASP A 581 0.50 -19.29 -19.29
CA ASP A 581 0.34 -20.72 -19.48
C ASP A 581 -0.49 -20.97 -20.75
N GLU A 582 -0.72 -22.25 -21.05
CA GLU A 582 -1.37 -22.70 -22.27
C GLU A 582 -2.80 -22.14 -22.43
N THR A 583 -3.44 -21.71 -21.33
CA THR A 583 -4.81 -21.17 -21.37
C THR A 583 -4.90 -19.82 -22.10
N TRP A 584 -3.77 -19.12 -22.28
CA TRP A 584 -3.67 -17.86 -23.02
C TRP A 584 -3.54 -18.05 -24.54
N SER A 585 -3.63 -19.30 -25.03
CA SER A 585 -3.49 -19.66 -26.45
C SER A 585 -2.15 -19.25 -27.07
N LEU A 586 -1.09 -19.23 -26.26
CA LEU A 586 0.26 -18.84 -26.69
C LEU A 586 1.22 -20.04 -26.68
N PRO A 587 2.12 -20.14 -27.68
CA PRO A 587 3.25 -21.07 -27.64
C PRO A 587 4.30 -20.63 -26.61
N SER A 588 5.20 -21.53 -26.22
CA SER A 588 6.28 -21.28 -25.25
C SER A 588 7.19 -20.10 -25.62
N THR A 589 7.40 -19.86 -26.91
CA THR A 589 7.99 -18.62 -27.43
C THR A 589 6.95 -17.92 -28.29
N ALA A 590 6.55 -16.71 -27.91
CA ALA A 590 5.55 -15.93 -28.63
C ALA A 590 6.18 -14.74 -29.35
N ARG A 591 5.62 -14.40 -30.51
CA ARG A 591 6.04 -13.22 -31.27
C ARG A 591 5.43 -11.96 -30.65
N VAL A 592 6.24 -10.91 -30.55
CA VAL A 592 5.77 -9.58 -30.15
C VAL A 592 5.12 -8.90 -31.34
N HIS A 593 3.88 -8.48 -31.17
CA HIS A 593 3.11 -7.77 -32.19
C HIS A 593 3.46 -6.28 -32.22
N GLY A 594 3.57 -5.65 -31.05
CA GLY A 594 3.92 -4.24 -30.92
C GLY A 594 4.07 -3.81 -29.46
N PHE A 595 4.37 -2.53 -29.28
CA PHE A 595 4.46 -1.90 -27.97
C PHE A 595 3.52 -0.70 -27.91
N VAL A 596 2.86 -0.51 -26.79
CA VAL A 596 1.95 0.62 -26.54
C VAL A 596 2.27 1.22 -25.18
N GLN A 597 2.11 2.54 -25.04
CA GLN A 597 2.33 3.23 -23.77
C GLN A 597 0.99 3.68 -23.20
N VAL A 598 0.65 3.23 -21.99
CA VAL A 598 -0.57 3.60 -21.27
C VAL A 598 -0.18 4.13 -19.90
N ASN A 599 -0.58 5.37 -19.58
CA ASN A 599 -0.28 6.02 -18.29
C ASN A 599 1.22 5.97 -17.94
N LYS A 600 2.10 6.24 -18.93
CA LYS A 600 3.57 6.15 -18.85
C LYS A 600 4.15 4.74 -18.66
N ILE A 601 3.32 3.70 -18.70
CA ILE A 601 3.75 2.30 -18.61
C ILE A 601 3.83 1.72 -20.02
N TRP A 602 4.99 1.16 -20.38
CA TRP A 602 5.14 0.38 -21.60
C TRP A 602 4.45 -0.98 -21.45
N PHE A 603 3.64 -1.33 -22.44
CA PHE A 603 2.93 -2.60 -22.52
C PHE A 603 3.30 -3.29 -23.84
N MET A 604 3.81 -4.51 -23.72
CA MET A 604 4.13 -5.37 -24.85
C MET A 604 2.89 -6.17 -25.26
N VAL A 605 2.53 -6.15 -26.54
CA VAL A 605 1.41 -6.90 -27.09
C VAL A 605 1.92 -8.17 -27.75
N LEU A 606 1.33 -9.33 -27.41
CA LEU A 606 1.71 -10.62 -27.94
C LEU A 606 0.80 -11.05 -29.10
N ALA A 607 1.40 -11.48 -30.21
CA ALA A 607 0.65 -11.93 -31.38
C ALA A 607 -0.10 -13.22 -31.08
N GLY A 608 -1.41 -13.26 -31.37
CA GLY A 608 -2.25 -14.44 -31.18
C GLY A 608 -2.71 -14.71 -29.74
N ALA A 609 -2.32 -13.87 -28.76
CA ALA A 609 -2.79 -14.00 -27.38
C ALA A 609 -4.31 -13.84 -27.27
N ARG A 610 -4.93 -14.64 -26.42
CA ARG A 610 -6.37 -14.60 -26.12
C ARG A 610 -6.60 -14.56 -24.61
N LEU A 611 -7.72 -13.98 -24.18
CA LEU A 611 -8.11 -14.07 -22.78
C LEU A 611 -8.39 -15.53 -22.41
N PRO A 612 -7.93 -15.99 -21.24
CA PRO A 612 -8.15 -17.35 -20.79
C PRO A 612 -9.62 -17.56 -20.42
N ASN A 613 -10.16 -18.72 -20.80
CA ASN A 613 -11.49 -19.16 -20.38
C ASN A 613 -11.38 -20.15 -19.21
N SER A 614 -10.79 -19.71 -18.10
CA SER A 614 -10.53 -20.55 -16.92
C SER A 614 -10.69 -19.75 -15.64
N SER A 615 -11.28 -20.37 -14.61
CA SER A 615 -11.37 -19.81 -13.25
C SER A 615 -10.02 -19.51 -12.61
N ASN A 616 -8.93 -20.06 -13.16
CA ASN A 616 -7.57 -19.83 -12.69
C ASN A 616 -7.07 -18.40 -13.00
N TRP A 617 -7.74 -17.72 -13.92
CA TRP A 617 -7.41 -16.39 -14.41
C TRP A 617 -8.68 -15.52 -14.39
N PRO A 618 -9.17 -15.13 -13.19
CA PRO A 618 -10.39 -14.35 -13.10
C PRO A 618 -10.20 -13.00 -13.80
N LEU A 619 -11.13 -12.66 -14.69
CA LEU A 619 -11.08 -11.43 -15.47
C LEU A 619 -11.77 -10.29 -14.72
N ALA A 620 -11.28 -9.07 -14.92
CA ALA A 620 -11.79 -7.86 -14.30
C ALA A 620 -11.88 -6.71 -15.31
N GLY A 621 -12.74 -5.73 -15.03
CA GLY A 621 -13.04 -4.64 -15.96
C GLY A 621 -12.00 -3.50 -15.97
N GLY A 622 -11.11 -3.42 -14.98
CA GLY A 622 -10.10 -2.34 -14.90
C GLY A 622 -10.59 -1.01 -14.30
N MET A 623 -11.74 -0.99 -13.62
CA MET A 623 -12.29 0.20 -12.93
C MET A 623 -11.55 0.52 -11.62
N TYR A 624 -10.31 1.00 -11.73
CA TYR A 624 -9.51 1.36 -10.57
C TYR A 624 -9.87 2.75 -10.02
N PRO A 625 -9.98 2.95 -8.70
CA PRO A 625 -10.25 4.26 -8.08
C PRO A 625 -9.25 5.35 -8.48
N THR A 626 -8.01 4.98 -8.72
CA THR A 626 -6.92 5.88 -9.13
C THR A 626 -7.11 6.44 -10.54
N ASN A 627 -7.99 5.85 -11.36
CA ASN A 627 -8.31 6.36 -12.68
C ASN A 627 -9.34 7.50 -12.66
N LEU A 628 -10.06 7.72 -11.55
CA LEU A 628 -11.08 8.78 -11.44
C LEU A 628 -10.44 10.15 -11.22
N LYS A 629 -10.97 11.18 -11.89
CA LYS A 629 -10.69 12.59 -11.62
C LYS A 629 -11.24 13.01 -10.24
N PRO A 630 -10.67 14.05 -9.60
CA PRO A 630 -11.08 14.54 -8.28
C PRO A 630 -12.59 14.72 -8.09
N GLU A 631 -13.25 15.25 -9.11
CA GLU A 631 -14.69 15.53 -9.13
C GLU A 631 -15.58 14.29 -8.92
N ALA A 632 -15.06 13.08 -9.14
CA ALA A 632 -15.81 11.83 -9.04
C ALA A 632 -15.33 10.94 -7.87
N HIS A 633 -14.49 11.46 -6.98
CA HIS A 633 -13.84 10.67 -5.93
C HIS A 633 -14.81 10.14 -4.86
N HIS A 634 -15.93 10.82 -4.63
CA HIS A 634 -17.00 10.33 -3.74
C HIS A 634 -17.66 9.04 -4.24
N HIS A 635 -17.48 8.69 -5.52
CA HIS A 635 -17.97 7.44 -6.11
C HIS A 635 -16.92 6.33 -6.20
N ARG A 636 -15.70 6.51 -5.66
CA ARG A 636 -14.59 5.54 -5.74
C ARG A 636 -14.96 4.11 -5.33
N SER A 637 -15.72 3.94 -4.25
CA SER A 637 -16.12 2.62 -3.76
C SER A 637 -17.06 1.90 -4.73
N LYS A 638 -18.04 2.64 -5.30
CA LYS A 638 -18.96 2.11 -6.30
C LYS A 638 -18.24 1.84 -7.61
N TRP A 639 -17.32 2.70 -8.03
CA TRP A 639 -16.47 2.46 -9.21
C TRP A 639 -15.59 1.22 -9.04
N ALA A 640 -14.95 1.05 -7.89
CA ALA A 640 -14.10 -0.11 -7.59
C ALA A 640 -14.88 -1.44 -7.64
N SER A 641 -16.16 -1.46 -7.25
CA SER A 641 -16.93 -2.71 -7.31
C SER A 641 -17.16 -3.18 -8.74
N PHE A 642 -17.28 -2.28 -9.72
CA PHE A 642 -17.36 -2.65 -11.14
C PHE A 642 -16.08 -3.32 -11.66
N HIS A 643 -14.94 -3.17 -10.99
CA HIS A 643 -13.72 -3.87 -11.38
C HIS A 643 -13.92 -5.39 -11.31
N SER A 644 -14.49 -5.91 -10.23
CA SER A 644 -14.76 -7.35 -10.05
C SER A 644 -16.10 -7.81 -10.63
N LEU A 645 -17.08 -6.91 -10.75
CA LEU A 645 -18.42 -7.24 -11.25
C LEU A 645 -18.51 -7.22 -12.78
N SER A 646 -17.68 -6.45 -13.46
CA SER A 646 -17.72 -6.32 -14.92
C SER A 646 -16.63 -7.16 -15.58
N MET A 647 -17.04 -8.10 -16.44
CA MET A 647 -16.10 -8.74 -17.37
C MET A 647 -15.86 -7.84 -18.58
N PRO A 648 -14.62 -7.78 -19.11
CA PRO A 648 -14.33 -7.00 -20.29
C PRO A 648 -15.00 -7.60 -21.53
N ILE A 649 -15.66 -6.75 -22.31
CA ILE A 649 -16.29 -7.11 -23.58
C ILE A 649 -15.19 -7.29 -24.64
N VAL A 650 -15.21 -8.40 -25.37
CA VAL A 650 -14.23 -8.68 -26.41
C VAL A 650 -14.74 -8.10 -27.75
N PRO A 651 -14.04 -7.14 -28.38
CA PRO A 651 -14.46 -6.61 -29.66
C PRO A 651 -14.36 -7.67 -30.77
N PRO A 652 -15.26 -7.67 -31.77
CA PRO A 652 -15.36 -8.73 -32.77
C PRO A 652 -14.22 -8.72 -33.80
N LYS A 653 -13.48 -7.62 -33.92
CA LYS A 653 -12.40 -7.43 -34.90
C LYS A 653 -11.28 -6.59 -34.32
N GLY A 654 -10.04 -6.92 -34.70
CA GLY A 654 -8.83 -6.18 -34.32
C GLY A 654 -7.89 -7.04 -33.48
N GLN A 655 -6.59 -6.70 -33.51
CA GLN A 655 -5.63 -7.32 -32.62
C GLN A 655 -5.87 -6.80 -31.20
N LEU A 656 -6.21 -7.69 -30.28
CA LEU A 656 -6.44 -7.36 -28.87
C LEU A 656 -5.12 -7.03 -28.18
N LEU A 657 -5.15 -6.04 -27.29
CA LEU A 657 -3.99 -5.62 -26.51
C LEU A 657 -3.81 -6.52 -25.28
N ILE A 658 -3.37 -7.75 -25.54
CA ILE A 658 -3.08 -8.78 -24.54
C ILE A 658 -1.57 -9.05 -24.56
N GLY A 659 -0.95 -9.10 -23.39
CA GLY A 659 0.50 -9.23 -23.27
C GLY A 659 0.99 -8.88 -21.87
N SER A 660 2.08 -8.13 -21.75
CA SER A 660 2.72 -7.85 -20.46
C SER A 660 3.02 -6.37 -20.29
N ALA A 661 2.71 -5.83 -19.12
CA ALA A 661 3.30 -4.57 -18.67
C ALA A 661 4.80 -4.78 -18.46
N LEU A 662 5.62 -3.89 -19.00
CA LEU A 662 7.09 -3.94 -18.91
C LEU A 662 7.54 -3.11 -17.71
N VAL A 663 7.14 -3.57 -16.53
CA VAL A 663 7.41 -2.90 -15.25
C VAL A 663 7.54 -3.96 -14.15
N GLY A 664 8.25 -3.63 -13.06
CA GLY A 664 8.42 -4.53 -11.91
C GLY A 664 9.53 -5.58 -12.04
N PHE A 665 10.32 -5.53 -13.11
CA PHE A 665 11.55 -6.34 -13.27
C PHE A 665 12.74 -5.42 -13.58
N PRO A 666 13.95 -5.73 -13.10
CA PRO A 666 15.15 -4.93 -13.38
C PRO A 666 15.60 -5.05 -14.85
N SER A 667 15.22 -6.14 -15.52
CA SER A 667 15.52 -6.38 -16.92
C SER A 667 14.54 -7.35 -17.56
N PHE A 668 14.29 -7.17 -18.86
CA PHE A 668 13.47 -8.01 -19.71
C PHE A 668 14.33 -8.75 -20.74
N GLN A 669 13.97 -9.99 -21.07
CA GLN A 669 14.70 -10.80 -22.04
C GLN A 669 13.86 -10.97 -23.30
N PHE A 670 14.39 -10.49 -24.42
CA PHE A 670 13.80 -10.62 -25.76
C PHE A 670 14.70 -11.48 -26.65
N LYS A 671 14.14 -12.04 -27.71
CA LYS A 671 14.88 -12.63 -28.83
C LYS A 671 14.72 -11.71 -30.03
N LEU A 672 15.77 -10.98 -30.37
CA LEU A 672 15.85 -10.12 -31.55
C LEU A 672 16.55 -10.89 -32.68
N ASP A 673 15.85 -11.18 -33.77
CA ASP A 673 16.36 -11.96 -34.91
C ASP A 673 17.00 -13.31 -34.50
N GLY A 674 16.37 -13.99 -33.55
CA GLY A 674 16.85 -15.26 -32.99
C GLY A 674 18.03 -15.13 -32.00
N ARG A 675 18.47 -13.91 -31.68
CA ARG A 675 19.51 -13.66 -30.66
C ARG A 675 18.88 -13.13 -29.39
N GLN A 676 19.28 -13.66 -28.25
CA GLN A 676 18.82 -13.18 -26.96
C GLN A 676 19.41 -11.80 -26.66
N VAL A 677 18.55 -10.86 -26.26
CA VAL A 677 18.89 -9.49 -25.87
C VAL A 677 18.25 -9.24 -24.51
N THR A 678 19.06 -8.81 -23.55
CA THR A 678 18.60 -8.42 -22.22
C THR A 678 18.56 -6.90 -22.15
N VAL A 679 17.40 -6.36 -21.80
CA VAL A 679 17.09 -4.94 -21.82
C VAL A 679 16.75 -4.51 -20.40
N ARG A 680 17.37 -3.45 -19.88
CA ARG A 680 17.05 -2.90 -18.55
C ARG A 680 15.78 -2.07 -18.61
N ALA A 681 14.93 -2.23 -17.60
CA ALA A 681 13.65 -1.55 -17.49
C ALA A 681 13.78 -0.02 -17.49
#